data_AF-A5C3T6-F1
#
_entry.id   AF-A5C3T6-F1
#
_cell.length_a   1.000
_cell.length_b   1.000
_cell.length_c   1.000
_cell.angle_alpha   90.00
_cell.angle_beta   90.00
_cell.angle_gamma   90.00
#
_symmetry.space_group_name_H-M   'P 1'
#
loop_
_entity.id
_entity.type
_entity.pdbx_description
1 polymer ?
#
loop_
_entity_poly.entity_id
_entity_poly.type
_entity_poly.pdbx_seq_one_letter_code
_entity_poly.pdbx_strand_id
1 'polypeptide(L)'
;MALWNLSKLITLDPLDYGIVQIPPKLQKYVAITSLIGPFTWNGGVNNQTFSRLDRFLFNEGWENHFGDVRQCVLPRPVSDHFPILLDVGGGRRGPSPFRFENMWLKMEGVKELMKSWWEGVSFNGSTSFILAEKIKVLKVKLKEWNRDSFGRIELRKNAALEQVQFWDAREKISRLNLEELEARKEAREDYKKWVLLEEISWRQKSREVWLKEGDRNTGYFHKMVNAHRRRNNVDRIKINGAWCIEENEIREGIGNAFKVLLSSSGDWRPSISGLQLGTLDQLDANTLESPFTEEEVFNALLSCNGYKAPGPDGLSMAFWQFAWDFVKADVLCFFKEFYENGKFVKSLNATFLVLIPKKVGAEDLGDFRPISLVGSLYKWLAKVLANRLKKVVGKVISKAQGAFVEGRQILDAVLIANEAIDSTLKNNESAILCKLDIEKAYDNVDWTFILTVMQKMGFGEKWIQVDKMVHIHCKFFCVGQWNPYRIFPKLKGIEIGVKGRSEEGALISHLLFVDDTLVFCKPSQDHLTHLSWLLMWFEAASGLRINLDKSELIPVGRVENMDDLAWEFGCKVGSLPSTYLGMPLGASFKSTSVWDGVEDRFRKRLGMWKRQYLSKGGRTTLIRSTLSNLPIYLMSLLCLPSVVRRRLEKIQRDFLWGGVVCLSKKKGGLGVKNLSILNKALLAKWNWRFANEREALWNQVIRGKYGEERGGWSSREVREAHGLGLWKGIRMNWELVSNRLVFIVGNGRRVRFWRDKWCGDSPLCSSFPSLFALTDDKEESVANVWDSLAEGGWGGWNPCFVRAFNDWEVEEASSFMERLHRSRVIEDVEDRVSWTETKSGKFSVKSLYLAIEAGGSARFPSSLIWNANVQPKISFFAWEATWGKALTLDKVQKRGWALANRCFLCLENEETIDHLLLHCSRTKVLWDLLFTIFGVSWVLPCSVKETLLSWNGSFVGKKRKKVCMLGLFVLLAFSCWRVYRLDGRTEGSERQKLVERFNDPLNKRVKCTLISTRAGSLGINLHSANRVIIVDGSWNPTYDLQAIYRAWRYGQTKPVFAYRLMAHGTMEEKIYKRQVTKEGLAARVVDRQQVHRTISKEEMLHLFDFGDDENPDILPERGKEEEHTTNQNMTGQVGNSLKDKLSLSHGSCSSDKLMESLLVRHYPRYILLTLTFVDVD
;
A
#
# COMPACT_ATOMS: atom_id res chain seq x y z
N MET A 1 11.35 -18.89 40.32
CA MET A 1 10.21 -19.47 39.55
C MET A 1 9.33 -18.43 38.85
N ALA A 2 9.05 -17.25 39.41
CA ALA A 2 8.23 -16.21 38.74
C ALA A 2 8.84 -15.60 37.45
N LEU A 3 10.18 -15.56 37.32
CA LEU A 3 10.87 -15.13 36.09
C LEU A 3 10.85 -16.20 34.98
N TRP A 4 10.60 -17.47 35.31
CA TRP A 4 10.53 -18.58 34.36
C TRP A 4 9.12 -18.72 33.73
N ASN A 5 8.08 -18.19 34.38
CA ASN A 5 6.72 -18.13 33.83
C ASN A 5 6.49 -16.94 32.88
N LEU A 6 7.32 -15.89 32.94
CA LEU A 6 7.26 -14.75 32.02
C LEU A 6 7.86 -15.05 30.64
N SER A 7 8.83 -15.98 30.55
CA SER A 7 9.34 -16.43 29.25
C SER A 7 8.28 -17.24 28.49
N LYS A 8 7.50 -18.10 29.18
CA LYS A 8 6.39 -18.88 28.57
C LYS A 8 5.29 -18.04 27.94
N LEU A 9 5.03 -16.83 28.45
CA LEU A 9 4.03 -15.90 27.89
C LEU A 9 4.53 -15.15 26.65
N ILE A 10 5.84 -15.15 26.39
CA ILE A 10 6.50 -14.43 25.27
C ILE A 10 7.07 -15.41 24.22
N THR A 11 7.17 -16.71 24.54
CA THR A 11 7.70 -17.77 23.66
C THR A 11 6.72 -18.34 22.63
N LEU A 12 5.51 -17.77 22.47
CA LEU A 12 4.63 -18.17 21.38
C LEU A 12 5.06 -17.48 20.08
N ASP A 13 5.59 -18.29 19.17
CA ASP A 13 5.90 -17.91 17.79
C ASP A 13 4.62 -17.30 17.15
N PRO A 14 4.68 -16.19 16.38
CA PRO A 14 3.48 -15.56 15.81
C PRO A 14 2.74 -16.40 14.76
N LEU A 15 3.15 -17.66 14.55
CA LEU A 15 2.72 -18.51 13.46
C LEU A 15 1.62 -19.53 13.84
N ASP A 16 1.38 -19.82 15.11
CA ASP A 16 0.33 -20.75 15.51
C ASP A 16 -0.66 -20.15 16.52
N TYR A 17 -1.94 -20.18 16.12
CA TYR A 17 -3.19 -19.98 16.86
C TYR A 17 -3.23 -19.01 18.07
N GLY A 18 -4.11 -18.01 17.95
CA GLY A 18 -4.71 -17.32 19.11
C GLY A 18 -4.03 -16.01 19.49
N ILE A 19 -4.84 -14.97 19.59
CA ILE A 19 -4.43 -13.62 19.96
C ILE A 19 -3.89 -13.63 21.41
N VAL A 20 -2.57 -13.53 21.59
CA VAL A 20 -1.98 -13.07 22.86
C VAL A 20 -1.79 -11.56 22.75
N GLN A 21 -2.67 -10.79 23.38
CA GLN A 21 -2.56 -9.33 23.46
C GLN A 21 -1.44 -8.94 24.44
N ILE A 22 -0.44 -8.21 23.93
CA ILE A 22 0.60 -7.57 24.75
C ILE A 22 -0.07 -6.55 25.69
N PRO A 23 0.27 -6.51 27.00
CA PRO A 23 -0.27 -5.57 27.97
C PRO A 23 -0.17 -4.11 27.50
N PRO A 24 -1.17 -3.24 27.77
CA PRO A 24 -1.21 -1.85 27.30
C PRO A 24 0.04 -1.02 27.64
N LYS A 25 0.70 -1.31 28.78
CA LYS A 25 1.93 -0.63 29.21
C LYS A 25 3.15 -0.94 28.33
N LEU A 26 3.18 -2.11 27.68
CA LEU A 26 4.30 -2.55 26.82
C LEU A 26 4.09 -2.17 25.34
N GLN A 27 2.91 -1.69 24.95
CA GLN A 27 2.59 -1.30 23.57
C GLN A 27 3.37 -0.06 23.08
N LYS A 28 3.96 0.74 23.98
CA LYS A 28 4.80 1.90 23.65
C LYS A 28 6.22 1.51 23.21
N TYR A 29 6.67 0.31 23.50
CA TYR A 29 8.03 -0.15 23.22
C TYR A 29 8.08 -0.98 21.95
N VAL A 30 9.09 -0.71 21.12
CA VAL A 30 9.34 -1.46 19.88
C VAL A 30 10.48 -2.44 20.14
N ALA A 31 10.29 -3.72 19.83
CA ALA A 31 11.38 -4.68 19.76
C ALA A 31 12.10 -4.57 18.40
N ILE A 32 13.44 -4.51 18.40
CA ILE A 32 14.24 -4.78 17.19
C ILE A 32 14.19 -6.28 16.91
N THR A 33 13.70 -6.65 15.74
CA THR A 33 14.00 -7.95 15.13
C THR A 33 15.29 -7.79 14.33
N SER A 34 16.36 -8.43 14.79
CA SER A 34 17.71 -8.45 14.21
C SER A 34 17.72 -8.65 12.69
N LEU A 35 18.75 -8.06 12.10
CA LEU A 35 19.17 -8.23 10.70
C LEU A 35 20.30 -9.27 10.55
N ILE A 36 20.84 -9.83 11.64
CA ILE A 36 21.94 -10.79 11.60
C ILE A 36 21.71 -11.83 12.72
N GLY A 37 21.55 -13.10 12.36
CA GLY A 37 21.32 -14.24 13.27
C GLY A 37 19.84 -14.59 13.51
N PRO A 38 19.40 -15.82 13.16
CA PRO A 38 18.02 -16.26 13.38
C PRO A 38 17.67 -16.54 14.86
N PHE A 39 18.67 -16.86 15.70
CA PHE A 39 18.45 -17.35 17.07
C PHE A 39 19.41 -16.69 18.07
N THR A 40 18.97 -16.54 19.32
CA THR A 40 19.79 -16.00 20.43
C THR A 40 20.03 -17.02 21.53
N TRP A 41 19.35 -18.17 21.45
CA TRP A 41 19.49 -19.30 22.36
C TRP A 41 19.57 -20.61 21.57
N ASN A 42 20.41 -21.53 22.03
CA ASN A 42 20.52 -22.89 21.52
C ASN A 42 20.59 -23.86 22.71
N GLY A 43 19.67 -24.83 22.75
CA GLY A 43 19.62 -25.88 23.76
C GLY A 43 18.76 -27.07 23.34
N GLY A 44 18.26 -27.84 24.31
CA GLY A 44 17.53 -29.11 24.10
C GLY A 44 18.44 -30.33 24.02
N VAL A 45 17.86 -31.52 23.81
CA VAL A 45 18.62 -32.77 23.68
C VAL A 45 19.56 -32.64 22.47
N ASN A 46 20.87 -32.75 22.69
CA ASN A 46 21.92 -32.60 21.69
C ASN A 46 21.93 -31.24 20.93
N ASN A 47 21.50 -30.13 21.54
CA ASN A 47 21.50 -28.79 20.92
C ASN A 47 20.71 -28.70 19.59
N GLN A 48 19.61 -29.45 19.48
CA GLN A 48 18.78 -29.46 18.28
C GLN A 48 17.68 -28.38 18.25
N THR A 49 17.46 -27.67 19.36
CA THR A 49 16.44 -26.62 19.44
C THR A 49 17.03 -25.23 19.50
N PHE A 50 16.57 -24.39 18.59
CA PHE A 50 17.01 -23.01 18.46
C PHE A 50 15.83 -22.09 18.73
N SER A 51 16.04 -21.04 19.53
CA SER A 51 14.99 -20.07 19.83
C SER A 51 15.55 -18.67 19.95
N ARG A 52 14.67 -17.68 19.74
CA ARG A 52 15.00 -16.27 19.81
C ARG A 52 14.41 -15.66 21.07
N LEU A 53 15.21 -15.61 22.14
CA LEU A 53 14.78 -15.17 23.47
C LEU A 53 15.17 -13.72 23.80
N ASP A 54 16.23 -13.18 23.20
CA ASP A 54 16.86 -11.92 23.62
C ASP A 54 16.52 -10.75 22.68
N ARG A 55 16.04 -9.64 23.25
CA ARG A 55 15.52 -8.47 22.52
C ARG A 55 15.86 -7.16 23.23
N PHE A 56 16.20 -6.12 22.44
CA PHE A 56 16.24 -4.73 22.91
C PHE A 56 14.86 -4.08 22.79
N LEU A 57 14.44 -3.37 23.85
CA LEU A 57 13.22 -2.56 23.89
C LEU A 57 13.59 -1.08 23.99
N PHE A 58 13.07 -0.25 23.09
CA PHE A 58 13.27 1.20 23.10
C PHE A 58 11.98 1.92 22.67
N ASN A 59 11.90 3.22 22.97
CA ASN A 59 10.76 4.06 22.62
C ASN A 59 10.94 4.71 21.24
N GLU A 60 9.85 5.28 20.71
CA GLU A 60 9.85 5.89 19.37
C GLU A 60 10.79 7.10 19.24
N GLY A 61 10.95 7.90 20.30
CA GLY A 61 11.89 9.02 20.31
C GLY A 61 13.33 8.57 20.09
N TRP A 62 13.72 7.46 20.72
CA TRP A 62 15.07 6.90 20.63
C TRP A 62 15.35 6.33 19.22
N GLU A 63 14.40 5.59 18.61
CA GLU A 63 14.54 5.09 17.23
C GLU A 63 14.72 6.20 16.19
N ASN A 64 14.01 7.32 16.39
CA ASN A 64 14.07 8.47 15.50
C ASN A 64 15.41 9.21 15.62
N HIS A 65 16.00 9.22 16.82
CA HIS A 65 17.28 9.88 17.08
C HIS A 65 18.46 9.04 16.55
N PHE A 66 18.41 7.72 16.73
CA PHE A 66 19.48 6.80 16.37
C PHE A 66 19.10 5.91 15.17
N GLY A 67 19.15 6.50 13.97
CA GLY A 67 18.67 5.85 12.74
C GLY A 67 19.51 4.65 12.25
N ASP A 68 20.75 4.53 12.72
CA ASP A 68 21.72 3.51 12.28
C ASP A 68 21.86 2.33 13.26
N VAL A 69 20.99 2.26 14.28
CA VAL A 69 21.04 1.23 15.33
C VAL A 69 20.81 -0.17 14.79
N ARG A 70 21.62 -1.11 15.27
CA ARG A 70 21.59 -2.53 14.94
C ARG A 70 21.80 -3.39 16.16
N GLN A 71 21.19 -4.57 16.12
CA GLN A 71 21.45 -5.63 17.07
C GLN A 71 22.40 -6.63 16.42
N CYS A 72 23.54 -6.88 17.06
CA CYS A 72 24.54 -7.86 16.67
C CYS A 72 24.56 -9.01 17.70
N VAL A 73 24.92 -10.21 17.25
CA VAL A 73 25.19 -11.36 18.11
C VAL A 73 26.71 -11.46 18.28
N LEU A 74 27.17 -11.53 19.53
CA LEU A 74 28.58 -11.73 19.87
C LEU A 74 28.89 -13.23 20.01
N PRO A 75 30.17 -13.63 19.83
CA PRO A 75 30.61 -14.99 20.14
C PRO A 75 30.25 -15.38 21.57
N ARG A 76 29.92 -16.65 21.76
CA ARG A 76 29.48 -17.25 23.02
C ARG A 76 30.59 -18.18 23.53
N PRO A 77 31.45 -17.75 24.46
CA PRO A 77 32.55 -18.60 24.93
C PRO A 77 32.05 -19.73 25.83
N VAL A 78 31.07 -19.46 26.71
CA VAL A 78 30.65 -20.39 27.78
C VAL A 78 29.14 -20.41 28.10
N SER A 79 28.33 -19.53 27.48
CA SER A 79 26.88 -19.44 27.75
C SER A 79 26.08 -20.38 26.84
N ASP A 80 24.80 -20.64 27.12
CA ASP A 80 23.83 -21.23 26.18
C ASP A 80 23.05 -20.14 25.38
N HIS A 81 23.22 -18.88 25.79
CA HIS A 81 22.78 -17.68 25.08
C HIS A 81 23.92 -17.04 24.29
N PHE A 82 23.58 -16.51 23.13
CA PHE A 82 24.43 -15.58 22.38
C PHE A 82 24.31 -14.17 22.98
N PRO A 83 25.38 -13.55 23.52
CA PRO A 83 25.30 -12.17 23.98
C PRO A 83 24.91 -11.25 22.82
N ILE A 84 24.00 -10.30 23.05
CA ILE A 84 23.54 -9.36 22.04
C ILE A 84 24.11 -7.97 22.29
N LEU A 85 24.66 -7.34 21.25
CA LEU A 85 25.20 -5.98 21.27
C LEU A 85 24.24 -5.05 20.52
N LEU A 86 23.95 -3.89 21.09
CA LEU A 86 23.24 -2.81 20.39
C LEU A 86 24.29 -1.82 19.86
N ASP A 87 24.64 -1.95 18.58
CA ASP A 87 25.52 -1.01 17.90
C ASP A 87 24.70 0.18 17.41
N VAL A 88 25.06 1.39 17.81
CA VAL A 88 24.34 2.63 17.46
C VAL A 88 24.81 3.21 16.11
N GLY A 89 25.85 2.60 15.51
CA GLY A 89 26.46 3.04 14.26
C GLY A 89 27.39 4.23 14.46
N GLY A 90 28.53 4.23 13.78
CA GLY A 90 29.40 5.40 13.67
C GLY A 90 28.83 6.44 12.71
N GLY A 91 29.01 7.73 13.03
CA GLY A 91 28.58 8.84 12.17
C GLY A 91 29.07 8.70 10.72
N ARG A 92 28.30 9.26 9.77
CA ARG A 92 28.58 9.20 8.33
C ARG A 92 30.06 9.44 8.03
N ARG A 93 30.72 8.43 7.47
CA ARG A 93 32.12 8.50 7.05
C ARG A 93 32.16 8.99 5.60
N GLY A 94 32.59 10.24 5.41
CA GLY A 94 32.74 10.88 4.09
C GLY A 94 31.69 11.94 3.70
N PRO A 95 31.97 12.77 2.66
CA PRO A 95 31.09 13.85 2.21
C PRO A 95 29.80 13.32 1.57
N SER A 96 28.66 13.83 2.00
CA SER A 96 27.37 13.41 1.43
C SER A 96 27.20 13.92 -0.02
N PRO A 97 26.86 13.06 -0.99
CA PRO A 97 26.61 13.49 -2.35
C PRO A 97 25.39 14.43 -2.38
N PHE A 98 25.48 15.47 -3.21
CA PHE A 98 24.36 16.38 -3.44
C PHE A 98 23.15 15.63 -3.99
N ARG A 99 21.96 15.96 -3.51
CA ARG A 99 20.70 15.45 -4.01
C ARG A 99 19.69 16.58 -4.03
N PHE A 100 19.07 16.80 -5.19
CA PHE A 100 18.03 17.79 -5.34
C PHE A 100 16.80 17.42 -4.50
N GLU A 101 16.34 18.34 -3.65
CA GLU A 101 15.13 18.13 -2.84
C GLU A 101 13.90 18.70 -3.57
N ASN A 102 12.93 17.85 -3.88
CA ASN A 102 11.72 18.23 -4.62
C ASN A 102 10.85 19.24 -3.85
N MET A 103 11.07 19.39 -2.53
CA MET A 103 10.42 20.42 -1.72
C MET A 103 10.76 21.84 -2.20
N TRP A 104 11.95 22.05 -2.77
CA TRP A 104 12.39 23.36 -3.27
C TRP A 104 11.47 23.87 -4.38
N LEU A 105 10.88 22.97 -5.17
CA LEU A 105 9.96 23.31 -6.26
C LEU A 105 8.62 23.90 -5.77
N LYS A 106 8.33 23.84 -4.46
CA LYS A 106 7.11 24.39 -3.86
C LYS A 106 7.29 25.81 -3.35
N MET A 107 8.49 26.38 -3.46
CA MET A 107 8.78 27.73 -3.01
C MET A 107 8.42 28.75 -4.08
N GLU A 108 7.74 29.81 -3.65
CA GLU A 108 7.43 30.96 -4.52
C GLU A 108 8.73 31.65 -4.98
N GLY A 109 8.78 32.07 -6.24
CA GLY A 109 9.94 32.75 -6.84
C GLY A 109 11.16 31.86 -7.15
N VAL A 110 11.11 30.56 -6.84
CA VAL A 110 12.27 29.67 -7.03
C VAL A 110 12.64 29.49 -8.51
N LYS A 111 11.65 29.55 -9.40
CA LYS A 111 11.86 29.36 -10.84
C LYS A 111 12.67 30.52 -11.42
N GLU A 112 12.28 31.73 -11.05
CA GLU A 112 12.90 32.99 -11.44
C GLU A 112 14.33 33.07 -10.89
N LEU A 113 14.53 32.64 -9.64
CA LEU A 113 15.85 32.57 -9.02
C LEU A 113 16.78 31.57 -9.72
N MET A 114 16.30 30.35 -10.00
CA MET A 114 17.08 29.34 -10.73
C MET A 114 17.37 29.77 -12.17
N LYS A 115 16.41 30.43 -12.83
CA LYS A 115 16.57 30.99 -14.17
C LYS A 115 17.67 32.06 -14.17
N SER A 116 17.64 32.99 -13.22
CA SER A 116 18.68 34.00 -13.00
C SER A 116 20.07 33.38 -12.86
N TRP A 117 20.22 32.32 -12.05
CA TRP A 117 21.51 31.65 -11.88
C TRP A 117 21.97 30.90 -13.13
N TRP A 118 21.04 30.38 -13.92
CA TRP A 118 21.33 29.61 -15.12
C TRP A 118 21.72 30.51 -16.30
N GLU A 119 21.01 31.61 -16.49
CA GLU A 119 21.24 32.59 -17.56
C GLU A 119 22.38 33.57 -17.23
N GLY A 120 22.62 33.82 -15.93
CA GLY A 120 23.68 34.73 -15.46
C GLY A 120 25.10 34.18 -15.57
N VAL A 121 25.29 32.97 -16.11
CA VAL A 121 26.60 32.35 -16.32
C VAL A 121 26.81 31.97 -17.78
N SER A 122 27.96 32.35 -18.32
CA SER A 122 28.40 31.99 -19.67
C SER A 122 29.72 31.23 -19.60
N PHE A 123 29.84 30.23 -20.47
CA PHE A 123 31.04 29.41 -20.60
C PHE A 123 31.32 29.22 -22.10
N ASN A 124 32.59 29.08 -22.45
CA ASN A 124 33.02 28.79 -23.82
C ASN A 124 33.46 27.32 -23.94
N GLY A 125 33.12 26.68 -25.05
CA GLY A 125 33.49 25.28 -25.34
C GLY A 125 32.36 24.52 -26.03
N SER A 126 32.49 23.19 -26.10
CA SER A 126 31.43 22.29 -26.56
C SER A 126 30.13 22.51 -25.77
N THR A 127 28.97 22.31 -26.39
CA THR A 127 27.66 22.52 -25.72
C THR A 127 27.50 21.60 -24.50
N SER A 128 28.00 20.37 -24.58
CA SER A 128 28.06 19.43 -23.47
C SER A 128 28.94 19.90 -22.30
N PHE A 129 30.04 20.61 -22.58
CA PHE A 129 30.88 21.25 -21.56
C PHE A 129 30.16 22.41 -20.88
N ILE A 130 29.56 23.31 -21.66
CA ILE A 130 28.79 24.45 -21.15
C ILE A 130 27.71 23.95 -20.17
N LEU A 131 26.98 22.91 -20.57
CA LEU A 131 25.90 22.36 -19.77
C LEU A 131 26.41 21.68 -18.48
N ALA A 132 27.56 21.00 -18.54
CA ALA A 132 28.20 20.43 -17.36
C ALA A 132 28.66 21.49 -16.34
N GLU A 133 29.27 22.59 -16.79
CA GLU A 133 29.70 23.68 -15.90
C GLU A 133 28.51 24.48 -15.35
N LYS A 134 27.47 24.74 -16.15
CA LYS A 134 26.20 25.35 -15.66
C LYS A 134 25.59 24.53 -14.53
N ILE A 135 25.51 23.20 -14.67
CA ILE A 135 25.00 22.29 -13.62
C ILE A 135 25.85 22.37 -12.35
N LYS A 136 27.18 22.42 -12.51
CA LYS A 136 28.13 22.49 -11.41
C LYS A 136 27.95 23.78 -10.61
N VAL A 137 27.82 24.93 -11.28
CA VAL A 137 27.53 26.22 -10.62
C VAL A 137 26.17 26.20 -9.93
N LEU A 138 25.12 25.76 -10.63
CA LEU A 138 23.78 25.67 -10.06
C LEU A 138 23.75 24.80 -8.79
N LYS A 139 24.47 23.67 -8.80
CA LYS A 139 24.60 22.79 -7.63
C LYS A 139 25.24 23.48 -6.43
N VAL A 140 26.23 24.35 -6.63
CA VAL A 140 26.84 25.13 -5.55
C VAL A 140 25.84 26.15 -5.00
N LYS A 141 25.19 26.93 -5.89
CA LYS A 141 24.16 27.90 -5.51
C LYS A 141 22.99 27.29 -4.75
N LEU A 142 22.51 26.12 -5.18
CA LEU A 142 21.44 25.40 -4.48
C LEU A 142 21.85 24.90 -3.09
N LYS A 143 23.12 24.52 -2.90
CA LYS A 143 23.62 24.13 -1.58
C LYS A 143 23.69 25.32 -0.62
N GLU A 144 24.19 26.45 -1.10
CA GLU A 144 24.26 27.71 -0.34
C GLU A 144 22.84 28.16 0.02
N TRP A 145 21.95 28.26 -0.96
CA TRP A 145 20.55 28.62 -0.74
C TRP A 145 19.82 27.67 0.21
N ASN A 146 20.03 26.36 0.09
CA ASN A 146 19.41 25.40 1.00
C ASN A 146 19.88 25.59 2.46
N ARG A 147 21.17 25.84 2.65
CA ARG A 147 21.76 26.09 3.97
C ARG A 147 21.20 27.37 4.58
N ASP A 148 21.14 28.44 3.79
CA ASP A 148 20.85 29.78 4.29
C ASP A 148 19.33 30.03 4.44
N SER A 149 18.51 29.53 3.50
CA SER A 149 17.05 29.72 3.54
C SER A 149 16.29 28.66 4.34
N PHE A 150 16.71 27.39 4.34
CA PHE A 150 15.97 26.30 5.00
C PHE A 150 16.68 25.77 6.24
N GLY A 151 17.98 25.47 6.13
CA GLY A 151 18.74 24.83 7.20
C GLY A 151 18.09 23.53 7.68
N ARG A 152 17.84 23.42 9.00
CA ARG A 152 17.05 22.31 9.56
C ARG A 152 15.56 22.66 9.53
N ILE A 153 14.82 22.04 8.61
CA ILE A 153 13.37 22.23 8.43
C ILE A 153 12.60 22.07 9.75
N GLU A 154 13.00 21.11 10.59
CA GLU A 154 12.35 20.86 11.88
C GLU A 154 12.45 22.06 12.83
N LEU A 155 13.58 22.75 12.86
CA LEU A 155 13.76 23.94 13.68
C LEU A 155 12.89 25.10 13.17
N ARG A 156 12.84 25.30 11.85
CA ARG A 156 11.99 26.34 11.23
C ARG A 156 10.49 26.08 11.47
N LYS A 157 10.07 24.82 11.37
CA LYS A 157 8.70 24.39 11.67
C LYS A 157 8.32 24.68 13.12
N ASN A 158 9.22 24.38 14.06
CA ASN A 158 8.98 24.63 15.49
C ASN A 158 8.92 26.13 15.78
N ALA A 159 9.83 26.94 15.21
CA ALA A 159 9.78 28.39 15.34
C ALA A 159 8.48 28.99 14.75
N ALA A 160 8.01 28.50 13.59
CA ALA A 160 6.73 28.93 13.03
C ALA A 160 5.53 28.53 13.91
N LEU A 161 5.59 27.38 14.57
CA LEU A 161 4.57 26.96 15.54
C LEU A 161 4.55 27.89 16.76
N GLU A 162 5.71 28.30 17.26
CA GLU A 162 5.84 29.27 18.36
C GLU A 162 5.21 30.63 17.98
N GLN A 163 5.39 31.09 16.74
CA GLN A 163 4.74 32.32 16.25
C GLN A 163 3.20 32.18 16.21
N VAL A 164 2.67 31.04 15.77
CA VAL A 164 1.22 30.76 15.82
C VAL A 164 0.72 30.78 17.26
N GLN A 165 1.45 30.14 18.17
CA GLN A 165 1.12 30.12 19.60
C GLN A 165 1.16 31.52 20.22
N PHE A 166 2.12 32.37 19.84
CA PHE A 166 2.21 33.76 20.28
C PHE A 166 0.95 34.56 19.89
N TRP A 167 0.52 34.48 18.62
CA TRP A 167 -0.68 35.19 18.18
C TRP A 167 -1.97 34.61 18.78
N ASP A 168 -2.06 33.29 18.92
CA ASP A 168 -3.18 32.64 19.61
C ASP A 168 -3.22 33.04 21.10
N ALA A 169 -2.08 33.31 21.74
CA ALA A 169 -2.01 33.84 23.10
C ALA A 169 -2.42 35.33 23.17
N ARG A 170 -1.99 36.17 22.21
CA ARG A 170 -2.36 37.60 22.16
C ARG A 170 -3.86 37.81 21.95
N GLU A 171 -4.51 37.00 21.11
CA GLU A 171 -5.97 37.02 20.91
C GLU A 171 -6.76 36.66 22.19
N LYS A 172 -6.18 35.87 23.11
CA LYS A 172 -6.80 35.55 24.40
C LYS A 172 -6.80 36.75 25.37
N ILE A 173 -6.01 37.79 25.09
CA ILE A 173 -5.79 38.96 25.95
C ILE A 173 -6.50 40.20 25.38
N SER A 174 -6.44 40.43 24.06
CA SER A 174 -7.11 41.54 23.40
C SER A 174 -7.58 41.16 22.00
N ARG A 175 -8.56 41.90 21.48
CA ARG A 175 -9.01 41.73 20.09
C ARG A 175 -7.89 42.19 19.17
N LEU A 176 -7.47 41.31 18.25
CA LEU A 176 -6.44 41.63 17.27
C LEU A 176 -6.92 42.74 16.33
N ASN A 177 -6.05 43.71 16.07
CA ASN A 177 -6.29 44.71 15.03
C ASN A 177 -6.07 44.10 13.62
N LEU A 178 -6.32 44.86 12.55
CA LEU A 178 -6.25 44.33 11.19
C LEU A 178 -4.83 43.85 10.80
N GLU A 179 -3.79 44.58 11.20
CA GLU A 179 -2.39 44.22 10.93
C GLU A 179 -1.98 42.95 11.69
N GLU A 180 -2.35 42.85 12.96
CA GLU A 180 -2.09 41.68 13.80
C GLU A 180 -2.84 40.43 13.30
N LEU A 181 -4.05 40.61 12.77
CA LEU A 181 -4.85 39.53 12.20
C LEU A 181 -4.22 39.00 10.90
N GLU A 182 -3.64 39.88 10.10
CA GLU A 182 -2.88 39.48 8.91
C GLU A 182 -1.55 38.80 9.31
N ALA A 183 -0.81 39.33 10.29
CA ALA A 183 0.40 38.70 10.81
C ALA A 183 0.15 37.29 11.40
N ARG A 184 -1.00 37.09 12.07
CA ARG A 184 -1.42 35.76 12.53
C ARG A 184 -1.72 34.82 11.38
N LYS A 185 -2.40 35.33 10.35
CA LYS A 185 -2.73 34.55 9.15
C LYS A 185 -1.44 34.14 8.43
N GLU A 186 -0.50 35.05 8.30
CA GLU A 186 0.84 34.79 7.77
C GLU A 186 1.57 33.72 8.59
N ALA A 187 1.63 33.84 9.92
CA ALA A 187 2.25 32.82 10.78
C ALA A 187 1.63 31.42 10.62
N ARG A 188 0.29 31.35 10.43
CA ARG A 188 -0.41 30.08 10.16
C ARG A 188 -0.09 29.51 8.79
N GLU A 189 -0.02 30.35 7.76
CA GLU A 189 0.38 29.91 6.42
C GLU A 189 1.85 29.47 6.40
N ASP A 190 2.73 30.17 7.11
CA ASP A 190 4.13 29.78 7.29
C ASP A 190 4.26 28.43 7.99
N TYR A 191 3.53 28.18 9.08
CA TYR A 191 3.54 26.88 9.73
C TYR A 191 3.05 25.77 8.78
N LYS A 192 1.97 26.00 8.03
CA LYS A 192 1.47 25.04 7.03
C LYS A 192 2.51 24.76 5.95
N LYS A 193 3.19 25.79 5.46
CA LYS A 193 4.28 25.70 4.48
C LYS A 193 5.41 24.80 5.00
N TRP A 194 5.92 25.03 6.21
CA TRP A 194 7.00 24.21 6.78
C TRP A 194 6.61 22.75 7.00
N VAL A 195 5.37 22.50 7.45
CA VAL A 195 4.83 21.14 7.58
C VAL A 195 4.77 20.43 6.23
N LEU A 196 4.35 21.14 5.18
CA LEU A 196 4.28 20.59 3.82
C LEU A 196 5.67 20.25 3.27
N LEU A 197 6.64 21.14 3.43
CA LEU A 197 8.02 20.92 2.97
C LEU A 197 8.67 19.73 3.69
N GLU A 198 8.46 19.60 5.00
CA GLU A 198 8.90 18.44 5.79
C GLU A 198 8.31 17.13 5.24
N GLU A 199 7.01 17.09 4.98
CA GLU A 199 6.33 15.92 4.43
C GLU A 199 6.93 15.51 3.07
N ILE A 200 7.16 16.47 2.17
CA ILE A 200 7.74 16.22 0.84
C ILE A 200 9.17 15.69 0.97
N SER A 201 9.99 16.27 1.84
CA SER A 201 11.37 15.83 2.06
C SER A 201 11.43 14.38 2.59
N TRP A 202 10.62 14.05 3.60
CA TRP A 202 10.56 12.68 4.16
C TRP A 202 9.98 11.67 3.19
N ARG A 203 8.96 12.05 2.41
CA ARG A 203 8.41 11.19 1.35
C ARG A 203 9.46 10.88 0.31
N GLN A 204 10.20 11.89 -0.19
CA GLN A 204 11.29 11.68 -1.15
C GLN A 204 12.39 10.78 -0.59
N LYS A 205 12.77 10.97 0.69
CA LYS A 205 13.78 10.16 1.38
C LYS A 205 13.34 8.71 1.58
N SER A 206 12.08 8.48 1.95
CA SER A 206 11.51 7.13 2.17
C SER A 206 11.37 6.30 0.89
N ARG A 207 11.28 6.97 -0.28
CA ARG A 207 11.02 6.37 -1.60
C ARG A 207 9.65 5.69 -1.71
N GLU A 208 8.71 6.07 -0.86
CA GLU A 208 7.36 5.50 -0.85
C GLU A 208 6.45 6.20 -1.88
N VAL A 209 6.02 5.43 -2.89
CA VAL A 209 5.29 5.96 -4.05
C VAL A 209 3.77 5.89 -3.88
N TRP A 210 3.27 5.05 -2.97
CA TRP A 210 1.83 4.79 -2.81
C TRP A 210 1.10 5.79 -1.90
N LEU A 211 1.81 6.56 -1.07
CA LEU A 211 1.27 7.64 -0.24
C LEU A 211 1.12 8.92 -1.07
N LYS A 212 0.00 9.62 -0.91
CA LYS A 212 -0.24 10.92 -1.56
C LYS A 212 0.13 12.06 -0.62
N GLU A 213 0.50 13.20 -1.20
CA GLU A 213 0.77 14.45 -0.46
C GLU A 213 -0.47 14.84 0.36
N GLY A 214 -0.31 15.03 1.67
CA GLY A 214 -1.37 15.39 2.61
C GLY A 214 -1.87 14.27 3.52
N ASP A 215 -1.34 13.04 3.38
CA ASP A 215 -1.72 11.89 4.23
C ASP A 215 -1.07 11.95 5.64
N ARG A 216 -0.16 12.90 5.90
CA ARG A 216 0.49 13.21 7.20
C ARG A 216 1.07 12.00 7.95
N ASN A 217 1.93 11.22 7.28
CA ASN A 217 2.56 10.02 7.84
C ASN A 217 4.10 10.15 7.95
N THR A 218 4.60 11.27 8.48
CA THR A 218 6.06 11.51 8.62
C THR A 218 6.74 10.41 9.45
N GLY A 219 6.15 9.96 10.56
CA GLY A 219 6.70 8.87 11.38
C GLY A 219 6.83 7.52 10.64
N TYR A 220 5.92 7.22 9.71
CA TYR A 220 6.05 6.04 8.83
C TYR A 220 7.23 6.21 7.87
N PHE A 221 7.35 7.38 7.22
CA PHE A 221 8.44 7.65 6.28
C PHE A 221 9.81 7.56 6.95
N HIS A 222 9.96 8.10 8.16
CA HIS A 222 11.16 7.97 8.99
C HIS A 222 11.57 6.51 9.21
N LYS A 223 10.63 5.68 9.70
CA LYS A 223 10.87 4.25 9.95
C LYS A 223 11.27 3.51 8.67
N MET A 224 10.66 3.85 7.54
CA MET A 224 11.03 3.25 6.26
C MET A 224 12.42 3.68 5.79
N VAL A 225 12.81 4.94 5.97
CA VAL A 225 14.18 5.41 5.69
C VAL A 225 15.18 4.63 6.53
N ASN A 226 14.94 4.49 7.83
CA ASN A 226 15.85 3.78 8.73
C ASN A 226 15.93 2.28 8.38
N ALA A 227 14.80 1.64 8.05
CA ALA A 227 14.79 0.26 7.57
C ALA A 227 15.59 0.07 6.27
N HIS A 228 15.48 0.99 5.31
CA HIS A 228 16.26 0.96 4.07
C HIS A 228 17.75 1.19 4.32
N ARG A 229 18.12 2.12 5.21
CA ARG A 229 19.53 2.34 5.59
C ARG A 229 20.15 1.09 6.20
N ARG A 230 19.46 0.48 7.18
CA ARG A 230 19.92 -0.75 7.83
C ARG A 230 20.08 -1.90 6.86
N ARG A 231 19.14 -2.06 5.92
CA ARG A 231 19.20 -3.12 4.91
C ARG A 231 20.33 -2.92 3.90
N ASN A 232 20.59 -1.67 3.49
CA ASN A 232 21.54 -1.38 2.43
C ASN A 232 22.97 -1.14 2.93
N ASN A 233 23.21 -1.19 4.24
CA ASN A 233 24.56 -1.02 4.75
C ASN A 233 25.38 -2.27 4.51
N VAL A 234 26.63 -2.08 4.11
CA VAL A 234 27.60 -3.16 3.90
C VAL A 234 28.71 -2.97 4.94
N ASP A 235 28.64 -3.73 6.02
CA ASP A 235 29.65 -3.66 7.11
C ASP A 235 30.88 -4.49 6.80
N ARG A 236 30.68 -5.62 6.12
CA ARG A 236 31.70 -6.55 5.66
C ARG A 236 31.23 -7.19 4.37
N ILE A 237 32.15 -7.56 3.50
CA ILE A 237 31.84 -8.28 2.26
C ILE A 237 32.95 -9.27 1.96
N LYS A 238 32.58 -10.43 1.41
CA LYS A 238 33.53 -11.44 0.96
C LYS A 238 33.79 -11.24 -0.53
N ILE A 239 35.06 -11.03 -0.88
CA ILE A 239 35.53 -10.85 -2.26
C ILE A 239 36.58 -11.93 -2.51
N ASN A 240 36.36 -12.78 -3.52
CA ASN A 240 37.23 -13.91 -3.86
C ASN A 240 37.56 -14.83 -2.67
N GLY A 241 36.61 -15.04 -1.76
CA GLY A 241 36.82 -15.88 -0.59
C GLY A 241 37.42 -15.18 0.63
N ALA A 242 37.91 -13.94 0.50
CA ALA A 242 38.50 -13.15 1.58
C ALA A 242 37.52 -12.11 2.14
N TRP A 243 37.56 -11.88 3.45
CA TRP A 243 36.73 -10.86 4.12
C TRP A 243 37.38 -9.48 3.99
N CYS A 244 36.64 -8.53 3.42
CA CYS A 244 36.93 -7.11 3.47
C CYS A 244 36.05 -6.47 4.54
N ILE A 245 36.66 -5.80 5.51
CA ILE A 245 35.97 -5.20 6.66
C ILE A 245 36.23 -3.68 6.69
N GLU A 246 37.40 -3.23 6.27
CA GLU A 246 37.70 -1.81 6.22
C GLU A 246 37.05 -1.12 5.01
N GLU A 247 36.58 0.12 5.20
CA GLU A 247 35.82 0.86 4.18
C GLU A 247 36.60 1.05 2.87
N ASN A 248 37.91 1.33 2.96
CA ASN A 248 38.77 1.49 1.78
C ASN A 248 38.97 0.16 1.07
N GLU A 249 39.20 -0.93 1.80
CA GLU A 249 39.33 -2.29 1.24
C GLU A 249 38.03 -2.72 0.56
N ILE A 250 36.88 -2.46 1.18
CA ILE A 250 35.56 -2.75 0.60
C ILE A 250 35.40 -1.96 -0.71
N ARG A 251 35.66 -0.65 -0.70
CA ARG A 251 35.50 0.22 -1.87
C ARG A 251 36.41 -0.18 -3.02
N GLU A 252 37.71 -0.38 -2.75
CA GLU A 252 38.70 -0.76 -3.75
C GLU A 252 38.51 -2.20 -4.22
N GLY A 253 38.23 -3.12 -3.31
CA GLY A 253 37.93 -4.51 -3.63
C GLY A 253 36.72 -4.65 -4.56
N ILE A 254 35.63 -3.92 -4.26
CA ILE A 254 34.45 -3.87 -5.15
C ILE A 254 34.83 -3.24 -6.51
N GLY A 255 35.53 -2.10 -6.50
CA GLY A 255 35.94 -1.42 -7.72
C GLY A 255 36.79 -2.30 -8.63
N ASN A 256 37.76 -3.00 -8.07
CA ASN A 256 38.64 -3.92 -8.79
C ASN A 256 37.89 -5.16 -9.30
N ALA A 257 37.02 -5.76 -8.48
CA ALA A 257 36.21 -6.91 -8.89
C ALA A 257 35.33 -6.59 -10.11
N PHE A 258 34.67 -5.43 -10.11
CA PHE A 258 33.87 -5.01 -11.27
C PHE A 258 34.71 -4.56 -12.46
N LYS A 259 35.89 -3.97 -12.23
CA LYS A 259 36.81 -3.62 -13.32
C LYS A 259 37.26 -4.89 -14.05
N VAL A 260 37.60 -5.96 -13.33
CA VAL A 260 37.96 -7.25 -13.92
C VAL A 260 36.75 -7.86 -14.64
N LEU A 261 35.58 -7.89 -14.01
CA LEU A 261 34.36 -8.46 -14.60
C LEU A 261 33.94 -7.77 -15.91
N LEU A 262 34.12 -6.45 -16.00
CA LEU A 262 33.70 -5.65 -17.16
C LEU A 262 34.82 -5.49 -18.21
N SER A 263 36.02 -6.01 -17.96
CA SER A 263 37.11 -6.01 -18.95
C SER A 263 36.96 -7.21 -19.89
N SER A 264 37.11 -6.99 -21.19
CA SER A 264 37.11 -8.06 -22.19
C SER A 264 38.34 -8.96 -22.01
N SER A 265 38.16 -10.28 -22.05
CA SER A 265 39.27 -11.25 -22.06
C SER A 265 40.10 -11.22 -23.35
N GLY A 266 39.57 -10.67 -24.44
CA GLY A 266 40.27 -10.58 -25.72
C GLY A 266 40.35 -11.90 -26.49
N ASP A 267 39.58 -12.91 -26.08
CA ASP A 267 39.58 -14.24 -26.69
C ASP A 267 39.05 -14.23 -28.12
N TRP A 268 39.52 -15.18 -28.94
CA TRP A 268 39.00 -15.41 -30.30
C TRP A 268 37.52 -15.80 -30.27
N ARG A 269 36.73 -15.27 -31.21
CA ARG A 269 35.28 -15.53 -31.33
C ARG A 269 34.91 -15.98 -32.74
N PRO A 270 33.96 -16.91 -32.88
CA PRO A 270 33.49 -17.36 -34.19
C PRO A 270 32.68 -16.27 -34.91
N SER A 271 32.82 -16.22 -36.23
CA SER A 271 32.12 -15.25 -37.06
C SER A 271 30.64 -15.59 -37.20
N ILE A 272 29.79 -14.58 -37.04
CA ILE A 272 28.34 -14.68 -37.29
C ILE A 272 27.95 -14.38 -38.75
N SER A 273 28.90 -14.27 -39.68
CA SER A 273 28.67 -13.89 -41.08
C SER A 273 27.67 -14.79 -41.82
N GLY A 274 27.58 -16.08 -41.48
CA GLY A 274 26.62 -17.02 -42.08
C GLY A 274 25.16 -16.90 -41.60
N LEU A 275 24.89 -16.11 -40.54
CA LEU A 275 23.55 -16.05 -39.94
C LEU A 275 22.59 -15.13 -40.71
N GLN A 276 21.37 -15.64 -40.96
CA GLN A 276 20.26 -14.87 -41.53
C GLN A 276 19.41 -14.25 -40.42
N LEU A 277 19.46 -12.93 -40.33
CA LEU A 277 18.73 -12.15 -39.34
C LEU A 277 17.61 -11.33 -40.00
N GLY A 278 16.58 -10.99 -39.23
CA GLY A 278 15.57 -10.05 -39.73
C GLY A 278 16.21 -8.68 -39.95
N THR A 279 16.02 -8.11 -41.12
CA THR A 279 16.60 -6.81 -41.51
C THR A 279 15.53 -5.72 -41.46
N LEU A 280 15.89 -4.54 -40.97
CA LEU A 280 15.09 -3.34 -41.11
C LEU A 280 15.02 -2.93 -42.58
N ASP A 281 13.89 -2.33 -42.96
CA ASP A 281 13.82 -1.61 -44.22
C ASP A 281 14.61 -0.30 -44.15
N GLN A 282 14.97 0.25 -45.31
CA GLN A 282 15.77 1.47 -45.36
C GLN A 282 15.04 2.68 -44.76
N LEU A 283 13.70 2.71 -44.85
CA LEU A 283 12.88 3.80 -44.34
C LEU A 283 12.90 3.85 -42.80
N ASP A 284 12.77 2.71 -42.13
CA ASP A 284 12.86 2.55 -40.68
C ASP A 284 14.27 2.90 -40.20
N ALA A 285 15.31 2.41 -40.88
CA ALA A 285 16.70 2.73 -40.55
C ALA A 285 16.96 4.24 -40.63
N ASN A 286 16.52 4.89 -41.71
CA ASN A 286 16.64 6.35 -41.88
C ASN A 286 15.84 7.11 -40.81
N THR A 287 14.67 6.59 -40.42
CA THR A 287 13.82 7.21 -39.38
C THR A 287 14.48 7.16 -37.99
N LEU A 288 15.24 6.10 -37.67
CA LEU A 288 15.99 6.02 -36.42
C LEU A 288 17.10 7.08 -36.35
N GLU A 289 17.70 7.39 -37.49
CA GLU A 289 18.84 8.29 -37.65
C GLU A 289 18.43 9.74 -37.96
N SER A 290 17.15 10.10 -37.87
CA SER A 290 16.70 11.48 -38.08
C SER A 290 17.26 12.44 -37.01
N PRO A 291 17.44 13.74 -37.30
CA PRO A 291 17.78 14.74 -36.28
C PRO A 291 16.78 14.74 -35.11
N PHE A 292 17.24 15.17 -33.92
CA PHE A 292 16.35 15.21 -32.77
C PHE A 292 15.34 16.36 -32.84
N THR A 293 14.06 16.09 -32.59
CA THR A 293 13.01 17.12 -32.52
C THR A 293 12.81 17.61 -31.10
N GLU A 294 12.34 18.84 -30.93
CA GLU A 294 12.01 19.34 -29.59
C GLU A 294 10.89 18.50 -28.94
N GLU A 295 9.87 18.15 -29.72
CA GLU A 295 8.71 17.42 -29.21
C GLU A 295 9.10 16.04 -28.68
N GLU A 296 9.98 15.31 -29.36
CA GLU A 296 10.39 13.98 -28.87
C GLU A 296 11.26 14.09 -27.60
N VAL A 297 12.13 15.10 -27.53
CA VAL A 297 12.99 15.36 -26.36
C VAL A 297 12.11 15.73 -25.17
N PHE A 298 11.14 16.63 -25.35
CA PHE A 298 10.22 17.04 -24.29
C PHE A 298 9.28 15.91 -23.85
N ASN A 299 8.72 15.14 -24.79
CA ASN A 299 7.87 13.99 -24.46
C ASN A 299 8.65 12.91 -23.68
N ALA A 300 9.93 12.69 -24.02
CA ALA A 300 10.79 11.79 -23.25
C ALA A 300 10.98 12.28 -21.80
N LEU A 301 11.17 13.58 -21.60
CA LEU A 301 11.27 14.19 -20.27
C LEU A 301 9.99 14.01 -19.44
N LEU A 302 8.82 14.29 -20.02
CA LEU A 302 7.53 14.14 -19.34
C LEU A 302 7.23 12.67 -18.99
N SER A 303 7.70 11.73 -19.80
CA SER A 303 7.55 10.30 -19.52
C SER A 303 8.43 9.81 -18.34
N CYS A 304 9.44 10.58 -17.93
CA CYS A 304 10.34 10.21 -16.85
C CYS A 304 9.72 10.48 -15.47
N ASN A 305 9.95 9.57 -14.52
CA ASN A 305 9.49 9.77 -13.14
C ASN A 305 10.45 10.69 -12.37
N GLY A 306 9.93 11.86 -11.95
CA GLY A 306 10.65 12.89 -11.21
C GLY A 306 11.20 12.48 -9.82
N TYR A 307 10.74 11.38 -9.24
CA TYR A 307 11.10 10.93 -7.88
C TYR A 307 12.16 9.83 -7.85
N LYS A 308 12.71 9.43 -9.01
CA LYS A 308 13.80 8.44 -9.06
C LYS A 308 15.11 9.00 -8.49
N ALA A 309 16.03 8.11 -8.10
CA ALA A 309 17.32 8.51 -7.57
C ALA A 309 18.17 9.21 -8.66
N PRO A 310 18.79 10.37 -8.35
CA PRO A 310 19.68 11.05 -9.28
C PRO A 310 21.04 10.33 -9.39
N GLY A 311 21.83 10.70 -10.40
CA GLY A 311 23.22 10.26 -10.53
C GLY A 311 24.18 11.18 -9.74
N PRO A 312 25.47 11.22 -10.11
CA PRO A 312 26.48 12.07 -9.47
C PRO A 312 26.23 13.58 -9.57
N ASP A 313 25.49 14.00 -10.60
CA ASP A 313 25.01 15.36 -10.78
C ASP A 313 24.08 15.80 -9.63
N GLY A 314 23.31 14.85 -9.08
CA GLY A 314 22.36 15.06 -7.99
C GLY A 314 21.03 15.67 -8.42
N LEU A 315 20.85 16.01 -9.69
CA LEU A 315 19.61 16.57 -10.26
C LEU A 315 18.61 15.46 -10.59
N SER A 316 17.36 15.65 -10.18
CA SER A 316 16.27 14.71 -10.46
C SER A 316 15.57 15.06 -11.79
N MET A 317 14.78 14.12 -12.33
CA MET A 317 13.93 14.42 -13.50
C MET A 317 12.87 15.48 -13.20
N ALA A 318 12.48 15.65 -11.92
CA ALA A 318 11.54 16.69 -11.51
C ALA A 318 12.13 18.10 -11.71
N PHE A 319 13.44 18.27 -11.47
CA PHE A 319 14.13 19.52 -11.76
C PHE A 319 14.02 19.87 -13.24
N TRP A 320 14.39 18.94 -14.13
CA TRP A 320 14.36 19.19 -15.58
C TRP A 320 12.95 19.48 -16.10
N GLN A 321 11.94 18.78 -15.59
CA GLN A 321 10.52 19.04 -15.91
C GLN A 321 10.09 20.46 -15.51
N PHE A 322 10.55 20.93 -14.35
CA PHE A 322 10.25 22.27 -13.85
C PHE A 322 11.03 23.37 -14.57
N ALA A 323 12.27 23.08 -14.93
CA ALA A 323 13.24 24.02 -15.49
C ALA A 323 13.20 24.14 -17.02
N TRP A 324 12.39 23.34 -17.71
CA TRP A 324 12.35 23.23 -19.17
C TRP A 324 12.39 24.58 -19.87
N ASP A 325 11.57 25.54 -19.44
CA ASP A 325 11.43 26.86 -20.08
C ASP A 325 12.75 27.65 -20.21
N PHE A 326 13.71 27.45 -19.31
CA PHE A 326 14.99 28.17 -19.34
C PHE A 326 16.21 27.29 -19.63
N VAL A 327 16.10 25.96 -19.53
CA VAL A 327 17.19 25.03 -19.89
C VAL A 327 17.05 24.47 -21.31
N LYS A 328 15.87 24.61 -21.93
CA LYS A 328 15.51 24.04 -23.24
C LYS A 328 16.58 24.33 -24.30
N ALA A 329 17.01 25.58 -24.43
CA ALA A 329 17.96 25.97 -25.47
C ALA A 329 19.29 25.21 -25.33
N ASP A 330 19.89 25.21 -24.14
CA ASP A 330 21.15 24.50 -23.87
C ASP A 330 21.00 22.99 -24.07
N VAL A 331 19.86 22.40 -23.66
CA VAL A 331 19.60 20.97 -23.84
C VAL A 331 19.44 20.60 -25.31
N LEU A 332 18.69 21.37 -26.11
CA LEU A 332 18.54 21.10 -27.54
C LEU A 332 19.88 21.23 -28.28
N CYS A 333 20.72 22.20 -27.90
CA CYS A 333 22.09 22.30 -28.39
C CYS A 333 22.92 21.05 -28.05
N PHE A 334 22.81 20.53 -26.83
CA PHE A 334 23.44 19.26 -26.43
C PHE A 334 22.99 18.07 -27.28
N PHE A 335 21.68 17.93 -27.55
CA PHE A 335 21.16 16.86 -28.41
C PHE A 335 21.64 17.01 -29.86
N LYS A 336 21.71 18.25 -30.36
CA LYS A 336 22.23 18.55 -31.70
C LYS A 336 23.73 18.21 -31.82
N GLU A 337 24.56 18.65 -30.88
CA GLU A 337 25.99 18.31 -30.84
C GLU A 337 26.19 16.80 -30.75
N PHE A 338 25.40 16.12 -29.93
CA PHE A 338 25.44 14.66 -29.82
C PHE A 338 25.06 13.98 -31.14
N TYR A 339 24.05 14.48 -31.84
CA TYR A 339 23.65 13.97 -33.16
C TYR A 339 24.71 14.16 -34.25
N GLU A 340 25.43 15.28 -34.22
CA GLU A 340 26.45 15.63 -35.23
C GLU A 340 27.78 14.89 -34.96
N ASN A 341 28.21 14.85 -33.70
CA ASN A 341 29.57 14.40 -33.34
C ASN A 341 29.63 13.04 -32.63
N GLY A 342 28.49 12.52 -32.15
CA GLY A 342 28.41 11.27 -31.39
C GLY A 342 29.14 11.27 -30.04
N LYS A 343 29.53 12.44 -29.51
CA LYS A 343 30.38 12.56 -28.31
C LYS A 343 29.86 13.65 -27.37
N PHE A 344 30.17 13.50 -26.08
CA PHE A 344 29.93 14.51 -25.04
C PHE A 344 30.97 14.38 -23.92
N VAL A 345 31.10 15.40 -23.07
CA VAL A 345 32.11 15.41 -21.99
C VAL A 345 31.96 14.24 -21.01
N LYS A 346 33.10 13.63 -20.63
CA LYS A 346 33.14 12.43 -19.76
C LYS A 346 32.44 12.61 -18.41
N SER A 347 32.42 13.83 -17.87
CA SER A 347 31.78 14.15 -16.58
C SER A 347 30.27 13.86 -16.57
N LEU A 348 29.59 14.00 -17.71
CA LEU A 348 28.16 13.67 -17.85
C LEU A 348 27.89 12.16 -17.88
N ASN A 349 28.92 11.35 -18.14
CA ASN A 349 28.86 9.88 -18.09
C ASN A 349 29.36 9.31 -16.75
N ALA A 350 29.62 10.14 -15.75
CA ALA A 350 30.00 9.66 -14.43
C ALA A 350 28.82 8.89 -13.78
N THR A 351 29.10 7.75 -13.15
CA THR A 351 28.09 6.89 -12.54
C THR A 351 28.46 6.54 -11.10
N PHE A 352 27.46 6.42 -10.22
CA PHE A 352 27.67 5.78 -8.92
C PHE A 352 27.27 4.32 -8.99
N LEU A 353 28.16 3.43 -8.56
CA LEU A 353 27.83 2.02 -8.35
C LEU A 353 27.21 1.84 -6.96
N VAL A 354 25.98 1.36 -6.90
CA VAL A 354 25.25 1.10 -5.66
C VAL A 354 24.91 -0.38 -5.56
N LEU A 355 25.27 -1.02 -4.44
CA LEU A 355 24.97 -2.41 -4.18
C LEU A 355 23.62 -2.56 -3.45
N ILE A 356 22.74 -3.42 -3.98
CA ILE A 356 21.45 -3.74 -3.35
C ILE A 356 21.44 -5.23 -2.98
N PRO A 357 21.23 -5.61 -1.71
CA PRO A 357 21.24 -7.02 -1.31
C PRO A 357 20.02 -7.78 -1.87
N LYS A 358 20.30 -8.91 -2.54
CA LYS A 358 19.29 -9.81 -3.10
C LYS A 358 18.55 -10.59 -2.01
N LYS A 359 19.27 -10.98 -0.95
CA LYS A 359 18.78 -11.76 0.20
C LYS A 359 19.11 -11.08 1.54
N VAL A 360 18.52 -11.59 2.63
CA VAL A 360 18.87 -11.16 3.99
C VAL A 360 20.17 -11.86 4.39
N GLY A 361 21.09 -11.14 5.03
CA GLY A 361 22.43 -11.66 5.36
C GLY A 361 23.30 -11.90 4.13
N ALA A 362 23.31 -10.96 3.19
CA ALA A 362 24.19 -11.01 2.02
C ALA A 362 25.65 -10.83 2.46
N GLU A 363 26.51 -11.78 2.11
CA GLU A 363 27.92 -11.79 2.53
C GLU A 363 28.88 -11.73 1.35
N ASP A 364 28.61 -12.47 0.27
CA ASP A 364 29.43 -12.48 -0.94
C ASP A 364 29.03 -11.36 -1.91
N LEU A 365 29.97 -10.89 -2.74
CA LEU A 365 29.68 -9.92 -3.80
C LEU A 365 28.56 -10.38 -4.76
N GLY A 366 28.44 -11.69 -4.98
CA GLY A 366 27.37 -12.30 -5.78
C GLY A 366 25.96 -12.15 -5.19
N ASP A 367 25.85 -11.95 -3.88
CA ASP A 367 24.58 -11.73 -3.17
C ASP A 367 24.03 -10.30 -3.35
N PHE A 368 24.84 -9.40 -3.90
CA PHE A 368 24.45 -8.04 -4.22
C PHE A 368 24.08 -7.91 -5.70
N ARG A 369 23.10 -7.05 -5.98
CA ARG A 369 22.81 -6.57 -7.32
C ARG A 369 23.50 -5.20 -7.49
N PRO A 370 24.46 -5.07 -8.41
CA PRO A 370 25.03 -3.77 -8.75
C PRO A 370 23.99 -2.93 -9.51
N ILE A 371 23.85 -1.67 -9.14
CA ILE A 371 23.01 -0.69 -9.83
C ILE A 371 23.85 0.55 -10.14
N SER A 372 23.98 0.88 -11.42
CA SER A 372 24.64 2.10 -11.87
C SER A 372 23.67 3.27 -11.88
N LEU A 373 23.87 4.23 -10.97
CA LEU A 373 23.15 5.50 -10.95
C LEU A 373 23.83 6.48 -11.92
N VAL A 374 23.35 6.48 -13.17
CA VAL A 374 23.79 7.40 -14.24
C VAL A 374 23.18 8.81 -14.07
N GLY A 375 23.85 9.82 -14.62
CA GLY A 375 23.42 11.22 -14.65
C GLY A 375 22.07 11.42 -15.34
N SER A 376 21.36 12.49 -14.97
CA SER A 376 20.00 12.78 -15.43
C SER A 376 19.91 13.05 -16.94
N LEU A 377 20.87 13.79 -17.51
CA LEU A 377 20.94 14.05 -18.96
C LEU A 377 21.19 12.78 -19.78
N TYR A 378 22.10 11.94 -19.31
CA TYR A 378 22.34 10.63 -19.93
C TYR A 378 21.06 9.79 -19.91
N LYS A 379 20.33 9.74 -18.78
CA LYS A 379 19.04 9.02 -18.69
C LYS A 379 18.02 9.56 -19.70
N TRP A 380 18.01 10.87 -19.90
CA TRP A 380 17.11 11.54 -20.83
C TRP A 380 17.47 11.19 -22.28
N LEU A 381 18.74 11.32 -22.66
CA LEU A 381 19.23 10.92 -23.98
C LEU A 381 18.94 9.43 -24.25
N ALA A 382 19.30 8.54 -23.33
CA ALA A 382 19.02 7.12 -23.43
C ALA A 382 17.51 6.82 -23.56
N LYS A 383 16.64 7.63 -22.93
CA LYS A 383 15.19 7.49 -23.04
C LYS A 383 14.67 7.90 -24.42
N VAL A 384 15.20 8.97 -25.02
CA VAL A 384 14.87 9.37 -26.40
C VAL A 384 15.26 8.25 -27.37
N LEU A 385 16.50 7.75 -27.28
CA LEU A 385 16.99 6.68 -28.13
C LEU A 385 16.19 5.38 -27.93
N ALA A 386 15.88 5.00 -26.69
CA ALA A 386 15.04 3.83 -26.41
C ALA A 386 13.62 3.97 -26.98
N ASN A 387 13.05 5.18 -26.99
CA ASN A 387 11.73 5.43 -27.57
C ASN A 387 11.76 5.31 -29.11
N ARG A 388 12.86 5.69 -29.77
CA ARG A 388 13.05 5.46 -31.21
C ARG A 388 13.19 3.97 -31.53
N LEU A 389 14.08 3.30 -30.79
CA LEU A 389 14.33 1.86 -30.94
C LEU A 389 13.06 1.02 -30.75
N LYS A 390 12.21 1.40 -29.79
CA LYS A 390 10.93 0.72 -29.51
C LYS A 390 10.00 0.63 -30.73
N LYS A 391 10.07 1.59 -31.67
CA LYS A 391 9.21 1.62 -32.87
C LYS A 391 9.57 0.55 -33.91
N VAL A 392 10.84 0.14 -33.95
CA VAL A 392 11.38 -0.75 -34.99
C VAL A 392 11.69 -2.15 -34.48
N VAL A 393 12.01 -2.30 -33.19
CA VAL A 393 12.48 -3.57 -32.60
C VAL A 393 11.52 -4.72 -32.84
N GLY A 394 10.21 -4.47 -32.80
CA GLY A 394 9.18 -5.49 -33.04
C GLY A 394 9.22 -6.13 -34.43
N LYS A 395 9.82 -5.46 -35.42
CA LYS A 395 9.91 -5.92 -36.82
C LYS A 395 11.06 -6.91 -37.06
N VAL A 396 12.16 -6.79 -36.30
CA VAL A 396 13.37 -7.61 -36.49
C VAL A 396 13.51 -8.78 -35.51
N ILE A 397 12.86 -8.72 -34.36
CA ILE A 397 12.91 -9.78 -33.34
C ILE A 397 11.94 -10.94 -33.65
N SER A 398 12.33 -12.16 -33.25
CA SER A 398 11.47 -13.36 -33.31
C SER A 398 10.14 -13.16 -32.59
N LYS A 399 9.03 -13.74 -33.10
CA LYS A 399 7.71 -13.73 -32.44
C LYS A 399 7.73 -14.44 -31.07
N ALA A 400 8.69 -15.33 -30.82
CA ALA A 400 8.87 -16.07 -29.56
C ALA A 400 9.47 -15.22 -28.41
N GLN A 401 10.00 -14.03 -28.71
CA GLN A 401 10.58 -13.13 -27.70
C GLN A 401 9.49 -12.31 -27.00
N GLY A 402 9.27 -12.57 -25.71
CA GLY A 402 8.21 -11.90 -24.94
C GLY A 402 8.64 -10.60 -24.26
N ALA A 403 9.94 -10.40 -24.01
CA ALA A 403 10.43 -9.31 -23.17
C ALA A 403 10.72 -8.01 -23.94
N PHE A 404 10.33 -6.88 -23.34
CA PHE A 404 10.65 -5.51 -23.80
C PHE A 404 10.19 -5.13 -25.22
N VAL A 405 9.22 -5.86 -25.76
CA VAL A 405 8.60 -5.58 -27.06
C VAL A 405 7.27 -4.88 -26.86
N GLU A 406 7.03 -3.81 -27.61
CA GLU A 406 5.70 -3.18 -27.64
C GLU A 406 4.62 -4.19 -28.06
N GLY A 407 3.53 -4.25 -27.30
CA GLY A 407 2.41 -5.15 -27.57
C GLY A 407 2.53 -6.57 -27.00
N ARG A 408 3.73 -7.04 -26.63
CA ARG A 408 3.92 -8.39 -26.05
C ARG A 408 3.90 -8.35 -24.53
N GLN A 409 3.25 -9.32 -23.91
CA GLN A 409 3.11 -9.39 -22.45
C GLN A 409 3.84 -10.62 -21.88
N ILE A 410 4.43 -10.47 -20.70
CA ILE A 410 5.10 -11.56 -19.97
C ILE A 410 4.23 -12.82 -19.80
N LEU A 411 2.92 -12.62 -19.69
CA LEU A 411 1.93 -13.69 -19.51
C LEU A 411 1.70 -14.49 -20.80
N ASP A 412 2.04 -13.95 -21.97
CA ASP A 412 1.82 -14.62 -23.25
C ASP A 412 2.69 -15.89 -23.33
N ALA A 413 3.96 -15.80 -22.93
CA ALA A 413 4.88 -16.95 -22.89
C ALA A 413 4.41 -18.02 -21.88
N VAL A 414 3.93 -17.60 -20.71
CA VAL A 414 3.42 -18.53 -19.69
C VAL A 414 2.18 -19.28 -20.17
N LEU A 415 1.27 -18.59 -20.86
CA LEU A 415 0.09 -19.21 -21.46
C LEU A 415 0.51 -20.24 -22.51
N ILE A 416 1.41 -19.85 -23.43
CA ILE A 416 1.91 -20.75 -24.47
C ILE A 416 2.54 -22.01 -23.86
N ALA A 417 3.43 -21.86 -22.87
CA ALA A 417 4.11 -22.99 -22.24
C ALA A 417 3.14 -23.96 -21.57
N ASN A 418 2.15 -23.47 -20.82
CA ASN A 418 1.15 -24.34 -20.18
C ASN A 418 0.24 -25.03 -21.22
N GLU A 419 -0.14 -24.35 -22.30
CA GLU A 419 -0.95 -24.96 -23.35
C GLU A 419 -0.19 -26.03 -24.14
N ALA A 420 1.12 -25.84 -24.34
CA ALA A 420 2.00 -26.83 -24.94
C ALA A 420 2.13 -28.08 -24.07
N ILE A 421 2.46 -27.91 -22.78
CA ILE A 421 2.54 -29.01 -21.80
C ILE A 421 1.21 -29.79 -21.76
N ASP A 422 0.08 -29.09 -21.66
CA ASP A 422 -1.25 -29.73 -21.63
C ASP A 422 -1.56 -30.49 -22.92
N SER A 423 -1.13 -29.97 -24.08
CA SER A 423 -1.33 -30.62 -25.38
C SER A 423 -0.52 -31.92 -25.47
N THR A 424 0.77 -31.89 -25.11
CA THR A 424 1.64 -33.08 -25.10
C THR A 424 1.06 -34.18 -24.21
N LEU A 425 0.65 -33.84 -22.98
CA LEU A 425 0.10 -34.80 -22.04
C LEU A 425 -1.24 -35.39 -22.50
N LYS A 426 -2.13 -34.58 -23.07
CA LYS A 426 -3.42 -35.08 -23.59
C LYS A 426 -3.28 -35.99 -24.80
N ASN A 427 -2.25 -35.76 -25.61
CA ASN A 427 -1.95 -36.59 -26.78
C ASN A 427 -1.17 -37.87 -26.40
N ASN A 428 -0.89 -38.11 -25.11
CA ASN A 428 -0.01 -39.18 -24.64
C ASN A 428 1.37 -39.16 -25.33
N GLU A 429 1.85 -37.98 -25.71
CA GLU A 429 3.18 -37.77 -26.25
C GLU A 429 4.17 -37.52 -25.08
N SER A 430 5.46 -37.68 -25.37
CA SER A 430 6.55 -37.41 -24.41
C SER A 430 7.45 -36.30 -24.94
N ALA A 431 7.87 -35.40 -24.05
CA ALA A 431 8.72 -34.27 -24.36
C ALA A 431 9.63 -33.91 -23.18
N ILE A 432 10.68 -33.15 -23.45
CA ILE A 432 11.59 -32.56 -22.48
C ILE A 432 11.47 -31.04 -22.58
N LEU A 433 11.24 -30.39 -21.45
CA LEU A 433 11.29 -28.94 -21.32
C LEU A 433 12.64 -28.56 -20.72
N CYS A 434 13.51 -27.93 -21.51
CA CYS A 434 14.80 -27.42 -21.05
C CYS A 434 14.62 -25.98 -20.57
N LYS A 435 14.79 -25.74 -19.28
CA LYS A 435 14.81 -24.40 -18.70
C LYS A 435 16.26 -23.99 -18.47
N LEU A 436 16.69 -22.99 -19.23
CA LEU A 436 18.07 -22.51 -19.25
C LEU A 436 18.19 -21.20 -18.47
N ASP A 437 19.24 -21.08 -17.67
CA ASP A 437 19.62 -19.86 -16.92
C ASP A 437 20.92 -19.29 -17.51
N ILE A 438 20.96 -17.97 -17.74
CA ILE A 438 22.14 -17.29 -18.30
C ILE A 438 22.87 -16.50 -17.20
N GLU A 439 24.17 -16.73 -17.05
CA GLU A 439 24.99 -16.07 -16.05
C GLU A 439 25.19 -14.60 -16.36
N LYS A 440 24.63 -13.74 -15.48
CA LYS A 440 24.86 -12.29 -15.48
C LYS A 440 24.80 -11.72 -16.90
N ALA A 441 23.71 -11.99 -17.62
CA ALA A 441 23.63 -11.74 -19.06
C ALA A 441 23.97 -10.29 -19.48
N TYR A 442 23.68 -9.31 -18.61
CA TYR A 442 24.03 -7.91 -18.86
C TYR A 442 25.48 -7.56 -18.55
N ASP A 443 26.19 -8.34 -17.76
CA ASP A 443 27.56 -8.01 -17.39
C ASP A 443 28.54 -8.66 -18.39
N ASN A 444 28.23 -9.87 -18.86
CA ASN A 444 29.14 -10.73 -19.63
C ASN A 444 29.02 -10.64 -21.16
N VAL A 445 27.93 -10.08 -21.72
CA VAL A 445 27.76 -10.01 -23.17
C VAL A 445 28.82 -9.13 -23.84
N ASP A 446 29.40 -9.63 -24.92
CA ASP A 446 30.41 -8.95 -25.70
C ASP A 446 29.81 -7.82 -26.55
N TRP A 447 30.47 -6.64 -26.51
CA TRP A 447 29.99 -5.48 -27.27
C TRP A 447 30.22 -5.63 -28.76
N THR A 448 31.32 -6.26 -29.19
CA THR A 448 31.59 -6.51 -30.61
C THR A 448 30.48 -7.38 -31.19
N PHE A 449 30.07 -8.42 -30.47
CA PHE A 449 28.94 -9.26 -30.85
C PHE A 449 27.64 -8.45 -31.04
N ILE A 450 27.26 -7.62 -30.07
CA ILE A 450 26.05 -6.77 -30.18
C ILE A 450 26.09 -5.90 -31.43
N LEU A 451 27.22 -5.24 -31.67
CA LEU A 451 27.38 -4.28 -32.76
C LEU A 451 27.34 -4.98 -34.13
N THR A 452 27.94 -6.17 -34.25
CA THR A 452 27.86 -6.98 -35.46
C THR A 452 26.44 -7.49 -35.72
N VAL A 453 25.70 -7.88 -34.68
CA VAL A 453 24.29 -8.29 -34.81
C VAL A 453 23.43 -7.12 -35.29
N MET A 454 23.61 -5.92 -34.73
CA MET A 454 22.87 -4.72 -35.15
C MET A 454 23.17 -4.35 -36.61
N GLN A 455 24.45 -4.40 -37.02
CA GLN A 455 24.82 -4.16 -38.42
C GLN A 455 24.11 -5.15 -39.36
N LYS A 456 24.06 -6.44 -39.01
CA LYS A 456 23.37 -7.46 -39.80
C LYS A 456 21.86 -7.32 -39.83
N MET A 457 21.26 -6.63 -38.85
CA MET A 457 19.83 -6.32 -38.83
C MET A 457 19.48 -5.05 -39.61
N GLY A 458 20.43 -4.45 -40.33
CA GLY A 458 20.19 -3.26 -41.13
C GLY A 458 20.09 -1.96 -40.33
N PHE A 459 20.62 -1.91 -39.11
CA PHE A 459 20.79 -0.63 -38.41
C PHE A 459 21.91 0.16 -39.10
N GLY A 460 21.67 1.45 -39.34
CA GLY A 460 22.64 2.31 -39.99
C GLY A 460 23.91 2.55 -39.15
N GLU A 461 25.00 2.94 -39.82
CA GLU A 461 26.31 3.11 -39.18
C GLU A 461 26.28 4.21 -38.11
N LYS A 462 25.52 5.29 -38.34
CA LYS A 462 25.41 6.40 -37.40
C LYS A 462 24.72 5.95 -36.11
N TRP A 463 23.69 5.12 -36.20
CA TRP A 463 23.04 4.50 -35.05
C TRP A 463 24.00 3.60 -34.26
N ILE A 464 24.78 2.77 -34.95
CA ILE A 464 25.77 1.87 -34.32
C ILE A 464 26.86 2.67 -33.60
N GLN A 465 27.31 3.80 -34.18
CA GLN A 465 28.27 4.70 -33.53
C GLN A 465 27.69 5.39 -32.29
N VAL A 466 26.44 5.86 -32.37
CA VAL A 466 25.70 6.43 -31.23
C VAL A 466 25.55 5.40 -30.11
N ASP A 467 25.25 4.16 -30.45
CA ASP A 467 25.09 3.07 -29.48
C ASP A 467 26.39 2.69 -28.77
N LYS A 468 27.51 2.62 -29.52
CA LYS A 468 28.86 2.45 -28.94
C LYS A 468 29.17 3.47 -27.85
N MET A 469 28.66 4.70 -27.98
CA MET A 469 28.99 5.81 -27.08
C MET A 469 28.07 5.88 -25.88
N VAL A 470 26.77 5.69 -26.10
CA VAL A 470 25.79 5.72 -25.02
C VAL A 470 25.75 4.38 -24.29
N HIS A 471 26.36 3.31 -24.81
CA HIS A 471 26.20 1.94 -24.28
C HIS A 471 24.73 1.70 -23.96
N ILE A 472 23.87 1.97 -24.95
CA ILE A 472 22.43 1.84 -24.72
C ILE A 472 22.21 0.39 -24.29
N HIS A 473 21.12 0.20 -23.59
CA HIS A 473 20.49 -1.05 -23.24
C HIS A 473 20.36 -2.11 -24.38
N CYS A 474 21.10 -2.02 -25.50
CA CYS A 474 21.27 -3.02 -26.55
C CYS A 474 21.79 -4.38 -26.05
N LYS A 475 22.30 -4.47 -24.81
CA LYS A 475 22.49 -5.77 -24.13
C LYS A 475 21.18 -6.58 -24.04
N PHE A 476 20.01 -5.94 -24.03
CA PHE A 476 18.70 -6.62 -24.11
C PHE A 476 18.46 -7.31 -25.46
N PHE A 477 19.10 -6.83 -26.53
CA PHE A 477 18.87 -7.29 -27.89
C PHE A 477 19.44 -8.69 -28.11
N CYS A 478 20.67 -8.93 -27.63
CA CYS A 478 21.39 -10.18 -27.87
C CYS A 478 20.83 -11.39 -27.11
N VAL A 479 20.40 -11.21 -25.86
CA VAL A 479 19.87 -12.33 -25.06
C VAL A 479 18.50 -12.79 -25.61
N GLY A 480 17.76 -11.88 -26.23
CA GLY A 480 16.37 -12.10 -26.65
C GLY A 480 16.15 -12.57 -28.09
N GLN A 481 17.20 -12.71 -28.89
CA GLN A 481 17.07 -12.93 -30.34
C GLN A 481 17.49 -14.31 -30.82
N TRP A 482 17.63 -15.24 -29.89
CA TRP A 482 18.05 -16.58 -30.22
C TRP A 482 16.89 -17.38 -30.82
N ASN A 483 16.83 -17.43 -32.15
CA ASN A 483 16.06 -18.46 -32.84
C ASN A 483 17.04 -19.53 -33.33
N PRO A 484 17.10 -20.71 -32.68
CA PRO A 484 18.04 -21.76 -33.07
C PRO A 484 17.86 -22.22 -34.52
N TYR A 485 16.65 -22.08 -35.08
CA TYR A 485 16.32 -22.42 -36.47
C TYR A 485 16.85 -21.45 -37.53
N ARG A 486 17.22 -20.22 -37.14
CA ARG A 486 17.83 -19.25 -38.06
C ARG A 486 19.36 -19.31 -38.05
N ILE A 487 19.93 -19.99 -37.06
CA ILE A 487 21.37 -20.06 -36.83
C ILE A 487 21.93 -21.39 -37.36
N PHE A 488 21.14 -22.47 -37.31
CA PHE A 488 21.49 -23.77 -37.88
C PHE A 488 20.29 -24.34 -38.66
N PRO A 489 20.51 -25.15 -39.73
CA PRO A 489 19.42 -25.71 -40.53
C PRO A 489 18.46 -26.52 -39.65
N LYS A 490 17.15 -26.50 -39.99
CA LYS A 490 16.04 -27.16 -39.27
C LYS A 490 16.49 -28.44 -38.52
N LEU A 491 16.83 -28.31 -37.25
CA LEU A 491 17.05 -29.46 -36.38
C LEU A 491 15.68 -30.06 -36.08
N LYS A 492 15.30 -31.07 -36.86
CA LYS A 492 14.08 -31.86 -36.60
C LYS A 492 14.16 -32.37 -35.16
N GLY A 493 13.16 -32.06 -34.33
CA GLY A 493 13.07 -32.59 -32.96
C GLY A 493 13.19 -31.58 -31.81
N ILE A 494 13.62 -30.34 -32.06
CA ILE A 494 13.65 -29.24 -31.07
C ILE A 494 12.34 -28.42 -31.12
N GLU A 495 11.22 -29.10 -31.33
CA GLU A 495 9.90 -28.49 -31.37
C GLU A 495 8.83 -29.47 -30.88
N ILE A 496 7.78 -28.91 -30.30
CA ILE A 496 6.55 -29.61 -29.97
C ILE A 496 5.42 -29.03 -30.80
N GLY A 497 4.63 -29.90 -31.41
CA GLY A 497 3.37 -29.52 -32.04
C GLY A 497 2.28 -29.40 -30.99
N VAL A 498 1.73 -28.19 -30.82
CA VAL A 498 0.45 -28.00 -30.16
C VAL A 498 -0.62 -28.40 -31.17
N LYS A 499 -0.97 -29.69 -31.14
CA LYS A 499 -2.00 -30.28 -31.99
C LYS A 499 -3.35 -30.13 -31.33
N GLY A 500 -4.34 -29.89 -32.17
CA GLY A 500 -5.70 -29.62 -31.76
C GLY A 500 -6.71 -30.15 -32.77
N ARG A 501 -7.89 -29.53 -32.81
CA ARG A 501 -8.94 -29.89 -33.78
C ARG A 501 -8.71 -29.37 -35.20
N SER A 502 -7.74 -28.47 -35.41
CA SER A 502 -7.32 -28.03 -36.75
C SER A 502 -6.12 -28.86 -37.21
N GLU A 503 -6.16 -29.35 -38.46
CA GLU A 503 -5.12 -30.22 -39.04
C GLU A 503 -3.72 -29.58 -39.09
N GLU A 504 -3.62 -28.25 -39.08
CA GLU A 504 -2.33 -27.54 -39.23
C GLU A 504 -1.51 -27.39 -37.93
N GLY A 505 -2.11 -27.48 -36.73
CA GLY A 505 -1.42 -27.33 -35.44
C GLY A 505 -0.57 -26.05 -35.28
N ALA A 506 0.11 -25.87 -34.14
CA ALA A 506 1.11 -24.82 -33.97
C ALA A 506 2.43 -25.41 -33.45
N LEU A 507 3.53 -25.22 -34.18
CA LEU A 507 4.86 -25.68 -33.77
C LEU A 507 5.53 -24.66 -32.85
N ILE A 508 6.03 -25.14 -31.72
CA ILE A 508 6.69 -24.32 -30.70
C ILE A 508 8.01 -24.97 -30.34
N SER A 509 9.09 -24.21 -30.50
CA SER A 509 10.44 -24.66 -30.16
C SER A 509 11.03 -23.99 -28.93
N HIS A 510 10.79 -22.69 -28.77
CA HIS A 510 11.39 -21.92 -27.69
C HIS A 510 10.49 -20.75 -27.28
N LEU A 511 10.67 -20.29 -26.04
CA LEU A 511 10.10 -19.07 -25.49
C LEU A 511 11.20 -18.32 -24.75
N LEU A 512 11.34 -17.04 -25.08
CA LEU A 512 12.40 -16.21 -24.52
C LEU A 512 11.79 -15.09 -23.70
N PHE A 513 12.34 -14.90 -22.50
CA PHE A 513 12.07 -13.73 -21.69
C PHE A 513 13.34 -13.29 -20.98
N VAL A 514 14.18 -12.55 -21.71
CA VAL A 514 15.49 -12.11 -21.22
C VAL A 514 16.38 -13.31 -20.91
N ASP A 515 16.79 -13.50 -19.66
CA ASP A 515 17.64 -14.56 -19.14
C ASP A 515 16.90 -15.88 -18.95
N ASP A 516 15.58 -15.82 -18.71
CA ASP A 516 14.71 -16.99 -18.58
C ASP A 516 14.37 -17.55 -19.98
N THR A 517 15.02 -18.65 -20.37
CA THR A 517 14.80 -19.32 -21.66
C THR A 517 14.18 -20.70 -21.47
N LEU A 518 13.09 -20.98 -22.20
CA LEU A 518 12.50 -22.31 -22.31
C LEU A 518 12.70 -22.87 -23.72
N VAL A 519 13.19 -24.09 -23.81
CA VAL A 519 13.30 -24.85 -25.06
C VAL A 519 12.50 -26.14 -24.94
N PHE A 520 11.75 -26.48 -25.99
CA PHE A 520 10.91 -27.66 -26.07
C PHE A 520 11.58 -28.68 -26.99
N CYS A 521 11.91 -29.85 -26.47
CA CYS A 521 12.61 -30.91 -27.19
C CYS A 521 11.83 -32.23 -27.12
N LYS A 522 11.95 -33.07 -28.14
CA LYS A 522 11.58 -34.49 -28.03
C LYS A 522 12.60 -35.24 -27.17
N PRO A 523 12.20 -36.31 -26.45
CA PRO A 523 13.09 -37.08 -25.60
C PRO A 523 14.02 -37.95 -26.46
N SER A 524 15.13 -37.35 -26.90
CA SER A 524 16.16 -38.01 -27.69
C SER A 524 17.51 -37.44 -27.30
N GLN A 525 18.47 -38.34 -27.12
CA GLN A 525 19.87 -38.02 -26.84
C GLN A 525 20.42 -37.11 -27.93
N ASP A 526 20.27 -37.50 -29.20
CA ASP A 526 20.73 -36.71 -30.35
C ASP A 526 20.24 -35.26 -30.29
N HIS A 527 18.96 -35.03 -29.97
CA HIS A 527 18.42 -33.67 -29.92
C HIS A 527 19.04 -32.82 -28.80
N LEU A 528 19.35 -33.42 -27.65
CA LEU A 528 20.03 -32.74 -26.55
C LEU A 528 21.50 -32.47 -26.86
N THR A 529 22.19 -33.40 -27.54
CA THR A 529 23.56 -33.20 -28.02
C THR A 529 23.62 -32.04 -29.00
N HIS A 530 22.68 -31.97 -29.97
CA HIS A 530 22.58 -30.84 -30.89
C HIS A 530 22.30 -29.52 -30.16
N LEU A 531 21.41 -29.54 -29.15
CA LEU A 531 21.14 -28.37 -28.32
C LEU A 531 22.40 -27.93 -27.55
N SER A 532 23.18 -28.85 -27.00
CA SER A 532 24.45 -28.57 -26.31
C SER A 532 25.45 -27.87 -27.24
N TRP A 533 25.67 -28.41 -28.45
CA TRP A 533 26.60 -27.79 -29.41
C TRP A 533 26.18 -26.37 -29.78
N LEU A 534 24.89 -26.21 -30.03
CA LEU A 534 24.27 -24.94 -30.37
C LEU A 534 24.42 -23.90 -29.24
N LEU A 535 24.27 -24.32 -27.98
CA LEU A 535 24.51 -23.49 -26.80
C LEU A 535 25.99 -23.13 -26.64
N MET A 536 26.90 -24.09 -26.85
CA MET A 536 28.35 -23.86 -26.83
C MET A 536 28.79 -22.84 -27.89
N TRP A 537 28.28 -22.94 -29.12
CA TRP A 537 28.54 -21.96 -30.17
C TRP A 537 28.03 -20.57 -29.81
N PHE A 538 26.88 -20.49 -29.14
CA PHE A 538 26.32 -19.24 -28.66
C PHE A 538 27.20 -18.61 -27.57
N GLU A 539 27.69 -19.39 -26.61
CA GLU A 539 28.62 -18.89 -25.58
C GLU A 539 29.90 -18.33 -26.21
N ALA A 540 30.48 -19.07 -27.16
CA ALA A 540 31.69 -18.65 -27.87
C ALA A 540 31.47 -17.34 -28.66
N ALA A 541 30.37 -17.25 -29.41
CA ALA A 541 30.06 -16.08 -30.24
C ALA A 541 29.70 -14.83 -29.41
N SER A 542 28.86 -15.00 -28.39
CA SER A 542 28.27 -13.88 -27.65
C SER A 542 29.06 -13.45 -26.41
N GLY A 543 29.92 -14.32 -25.88
CA GLY A 543 30.59 -14.13 -24.59
C GLY A 543 29.70 -14.38 -23.38
N LEU A 544 28.42 -14.72 -23.59
CA LEU A 544 27.53 -15.14 -22.52
C LEU A 544 27.90 -16.55 -22.04
N ARG A 545 27.51 -16.86 -20.81
CA ARG A 545 27.67 -18.20 -20.22
C ARG A 545 26.34 -18.71 -19.71
N ILE A 546 26.08 -19.99 -19.92
CA ILE A 546 24.90 -20.70 -19.45
C ILE A 546 25.25 -21.31 -18.11
N ASN A 547 24.38 -21.06 -17.12
CA ASN A 547 24.51 -21.64 -15.80
C ASN A 547 23.88 -23.02 -15.80
N LEU A 548 24.66 -24.05 -16.14
CA LEU A 548 24.18 -25.43 -16.16
C LEU A 548 23.76 -25.91 -14.75
N ASP A 549 24.36 -25.39 -13.69
CA ASP A 549 24.01 -25.71 -12.28
C ASP A 549 22.59 -25.26 -11.88
N LYS A 550 22.07 -24.21 -12.51
CA LYS A 550 20.71 -23.69 -12.31
C LYS A 550 19.74 -24.07 -13.42
N SER A 551 20.27 -24.54 -14.55
CA SER A 551 19.46 -25.05 -15.64
C SER A 551 18.85 -26.40 -15.25
N GLU A 552 17.65 -26.67 -15.72
CA GLU A 552 16.92 -27.91 -15.41
C GLU A 552 16.28 -28.51 -16.68
N LEU A 553 16.37 -29.83 -16.83
CA LEU A 553 15.56 -30.59 -17.78
C LEU A 553 14.33 -31.13 -17.06
N ILE A 554 13.14 -30.82 -17.54
CA ILE A 554 11.87 -31.24 -16.94
C ILE A 554 11.18 -32.23 -17.88
N PRO A 555 10.94 -33.48 -17.46
CA PRO A 555 10.18 -34.44 -18.26
C PRO A 555 8.70 -34.04 -18.33
N VAL A 556 8.13 -34.11 -19.53
CA VAL A 556 6.69 -33.92 -19.80
C VAL A 556 6.16 -35.21 -20.41
N GLY A 557 5.30 -35.92 -19.69
CA GLY A 557 4.83 -37.24 -20.07
C GLY A 557 5.77 -38.35 -19.58
N ARG A 558 5.82 -39.49 -20.29
CA ARG A 558 6.68 -40.63 -19.92
C ARG A 558 8.00 -40.55 -20.69
N VAL A 559 9.04 -40.05 -20.04
CA VAL A 559 10.40 -39.97 -20.60
C VAL A 559 11.27 -41.01 -19.90
N GLU A 560 11.81 -41.95 -20.66
CA GLU A 560 12.77 -42.95 -20.17
C GLU A 560 14.19 -42.33 -20.09
N ASN A 561 15.01 -42.83 -19.17
CA ASN A 561 16.42 -42.44 -19.00
C ASN A 561 16.65 -40.92 -18.79
N MET A 562 15.76 -40.26 -18.04
CA MET A 562 15.83 -38.82 -17.79
C MET A 562 17.12 -38.39 -17.09
N ASP A 563 17.59 -39.21 -16.13
CA ASP A 563 18.83 -38.95 -15.39
C ASP A 563 20.06 -39.00 -16.31
N ASP A 564 20.12 -39.97 -17.22
CA ASP A 564 21.22 -40.10 -18.20
C ASP A 564 21.25 -38.91 -19.16
N LEU A 565 20.07 -38.51 -19.66
CA LEU A 565 19.93 -37.35 -20.56
C LEU A 565 20.33 -36.04 -19.87
N ALA A 566 19.99 -35.88 -18.59
CA ALA A 566 20.38 -34.70 -17.81
C ALA A 566 21.87 -34.70 -17.46
N TRP A 567 22.43 -35.87 -17.16
CA TRP A 567 23.86 -36.05 -16.91
C TRP A 567 24.70 -35.69 -18.15
N GLU A 568 24.31 -36.16 -19.34
CA GLU A 568 25.01 -35.81 -20.59
C GLU A 568 24.90 -34.33 -20.93
N PHE A 569 23.72 -33.73 -20.73
CA PHE A 569 23.54 -32.29 -20.92
C PHE A 569 24.26 -31.45 -19.85
N GLY A 570 24.64 -32.06 -18.72
CA GLY A 570 25.36 -31.42 -17.62
C GLY A 570 24.49 -30.59 -16.68
N CYS A 571 23.20 -30.90 -16.52
CA CYS A 571 22.29 -30.12 -15.67
C CYS A 571 21.39 -31.01 -14.78
N LYS A 572 20.50 -30.38 -14.00
CA LYS A 572 19.65 -31.09 -13.03
C LYS A 572 18.34 -31.58 -13.65
N VAL A 573 17.82 -32.71 -13.17
CA VAL A 573 16.46 -33.14 -13.47
C VAL A 573 15.47 -32.34 -12.62
N GLY A 574 14.56 -31.61 -13.26
CA GLY A 574 13.45 -30.91 -12.64
C GLY A 574 12.15 -31.71 -12.70
N SER A 575 11.06 -31.15 -12.18
CA SER A 575 9.73 -31.80 -12.22
C SER A 575 8.59 -30.78 -12.35
N LEU A 576 7.44 -31.22 -12.86
CA LEU A 576 6.21 -30.44 -12.84
C LEU A 576 5.43 -30.68 -11.54
N PRO A 577 4.82 -29.64 -10.94
CA PRO A 577 4.81 -28.25 -11.39
C PRO A 577 6.11 -27.48 -11.06
N SER A 578 6.64 -26.73 -12.05
CA SER A 578 7.79 -25.83 -11.87
C SER A 578 7.36 -24.36 -11.93
N THR A 579 8.28 -23.43 -11.69
CA THR A 579 8.05 -21.97 -11.79
C THR A 579 8.79 -21.38 -12.98
N TYR A 580 8.09 -20.59 -13.80
CA TYR A 580 8.64 -19.81 -14.91
C TYR A 580 8.04 -18.41 -14.89
N LEU A 581 8.90 -17.38 -14.91
CA LEU A 581 8.49 -15.96 -14.83
C LEU A 581 7.65 -15.63 -13.58
N GLY A 582 7.78 -16.42 -12.51
CA GLY A 582 6.98 -16.28 -11.29
C GLY A 582 5.54 -16.82 -11.42
N MET A 583 5.25 -17.60 -12.46
CA MET A 583 4.01 -18.34 -12.68
C MET A 583 4.28 -19.85 -12.62
N PRO A 584 3.29 -20.66 -12.21
CA PRO A 584 3.41 -22.11 -12.28
C PRO A 584 3.35 -22.61 -13.73
N LEU A 585 4.18 -23.60 -14.03
CA LEU A 585 4.08 -24.46 -15.22
C LEU A 585 3.53 -25.81 -14.80
N GLY A 586 2.53 -26.32 -15.52
CA GLY A 586 1.99 -27.66 -15.31
C GLY A 586 1.28 -27.85 -13.96
N ALA A 587 0.83 -26.77 -13.31
CA ALA A 587 0.02 -26.88 -12.11
C ALA A 587 -1.44 -27.21 -12.45
N SER A 588 -2.08 -28.02 -11.60
CA SER A 588 -3.49 -28.34 -11.77
C SER A 588 -4.38 -27.10 -11.59
N PHE A 589 -5.47 -27.02 -12.35
CA PHE A 589 -6.41 -25.89 -12.35
C PHE A 589 -6.95 -25.54 -10.94
N LYS A 590 -7.09 -26.53 -10.05
CA LYS A 590 -7.61 -26.35 -8.69
C LYS A 590 -6.52 -26.21 -7.62
N SER A 591 -5.25 -26.15 -8.01
CA SER A 591 -4.14 -26.10 -7.06
C SER A 591 -4.22 -24.86 -6.16
N THR A 592 -4.25 -25.10 -4.85
CA THR A 592 -4.22 -24.03 -3.85
C THR A 592 -2.81 -23.64 -3.46
N SER A 593 -1.85 -24.57 -3.55
CA SER A 593 -0.45 -24.37 -3.15
C SER A 593 0.27 -23.30 -3.98
N VAL A 594 -0.11 -23.16 -5.25
CA VAL A 594 0.35 -22.07 -6.14
C VAL A 594 0.14 -20.67 -5.52
N TRP A 595 -0.86 -20.52 -4.65
CA TRP A 595 -1.22 -19.23 -4.06
C TRP A 595 -0.58 -18.97 -2.70
N ASP A 596 0.06 -19.96 -2.07
CA ASP A 596 0.63 -19.80 -0.72
C ASP A 596 1.73 -18.72 -0.71
N GLY A 597 2.56 -18.65 -1.77
CA GLY A 597 3.55 -17.57 -1.90
C GLY A 597 2.95 -16.16 -2.03
N VAL A 598 1.71 -16.01 -2.52
CA VAL A 598 1.00 -14.72 -2.46
C VAL A 598 0.55 -14.43 -1.04
N GLU A 599 0.04 -15.42 -0.34
CA GLU A 599 -0.39 -15.29 1.05
C GLU A 599 0.76 -14.88 1.97
N ASP A 600 1.94 -15.50 1.82
CA ASP A 600 3.13 -15.15 2.57
C ASP A 600 3.56 -13.71 2.33
N ARG A 601 3.46 -13.25 1.07
CA ARG A 601 3.71 -11.84 0.73
C ARG A 601 2.71 -10.90 1.39
N PHE A 602 1.43 -11.28 1.50
CA PHE A 602 0.45 -10.50 2.27
C PHE A 602 0.89 -10.40 3.73
N ARG A 603 1.18 -11.53 4.37
CA ARG A 603 1.57 -11.60 5.78
C ARG A 603 2.84 -10.79 6.06
N LYS A 604 3.88 -10.94 5.22
CA LYS A 604 5.14 -10.19 5.33
C LYS A 604 4.94 -8.68 5.20
N ARG A 605 4.08 -8.22 4.28
CA ARG A 605 3.74 -6.79 4.14
C ARG A 605 3.01 -6.27 5.37
N LEU A 606 2.05 -7.03 5.89
CA LEU A 606 1.31 -6.67 7.10
C LEU A 606 2.21 -6.57 8.34
N GLY A 607 3.18 -7.48 8.48
CA GLY A 607 4.17 -7.42 9.56
C GLY A 607 4.98 -6.13 9.57
N MET A 608 5.39 -5.63 8.39
CA MET A 608 6.16 -4.38 8.26
C MET A 608 5.35 -3.13 8.61
N TRP A 609 4.05 -3.11 8.33
CA TRP A 609 3.22 -1.90 8.46
C TRP A 609 2.77 -1.57 9.88
N LYS A 610 3.09 -2.41 10.88
CA LYS A 610 2.79 -2.23 12.32
C LYS A 610 1.47 -1.49 12.56
N ARG A 611 0.35 -2.25 12.50
CA ARG A 611 -1.06 -1.79 12.56
C ARG A 611 -1.33 -0.61 13.50
N GLN A 612 -0.67 -0.55 14.67
CA GLN A 612 -0.85 0.49 15.68
C GLN A 612 -0.56 1.92 15.21
N TYR A 613 0.30 2.09 14.22
CA TYR A 613 0.69 3.43 13.73
C TYR A 613 -0.14 3.93 12.55
N LEU A 614 -1.11 3.14 12.08
CA LEU A 614 -1.90 3.46 10.89
C LEU A 614 -3.35 3.74 11.25
N SER A 615 -3.86 4.89 10.80
CA SER A 615 -5.28 5.20 10.82
C SER A 615 -6.08 4.19 9.98
N LYS A 616 -7.38 4.02 10.26
CA LYS A 616 -8.27 3.16 9.44
C LYS A 616 -8.27 3.56 7.95
N GLY A 617 -8.15 4.86 7.69
CA GLY A 617 -7.95 5.41 6.35
C GLY A 617 -6.64 4.95 5.72
N GLY A 618 -5.51 5.09 6.44
CA GLY A 618 -4.20 4.65 5.98
C GLY A 618 -4.14 3.14 5.68
N ARG A 619 -4.75 2.32 6.54
CA ARG A 619 -4.87 0.85 6.32
C ARG A 619 -5.67 0.52 5.06
N THR A 620 -6.77 1.23 4.82
CA THR A 620 -7.59 1.04 3.61
C THR A 620 -6.81 1.40 2.35
N THR A 621 -6.04 2.50 2.39
CA THR A 621 -5.17 2.92 1.28
C THR A 621 -4.12 1.84 0.98
N LEU A 622 -3.46 1.31 2.01
CA LEU A 622 -2.46 0.23 1.89
C LEU A 622 -3.00 -1.06 1.28
N ILE A 623 -4.20 -1.48 1.70
CA ILE A 623 -4.86 -2.64 1.08
C ILE A 623 -5.04 -2.39 -0.41
N ARG A 624 -5.62 -1.25 -0.78
CA ARG A 624 -5.94 -0.95 -2.18
C ARG A 624 -4.70 -0.77 -3.03
N SER A 625 -3.67 -0.10 -2.52
CA SER A 625 -2.46 0.24 -3.28
C SER A 625 -1.48 -0.92 -3.36
N THR A 626 -1.50 -1.83 -2.38
CA THR A 626 -0.47 -2.87 -2.26
C THR A 626 -1.08 -4.27 -2.20
N LEU A 627 -1.87 -4.61 -1.17
CA LEU A 627 -2.35 -5.99 -1.01
C LEU A 627 -3.27 -6.45 -2.15
N SER A 628 -4.20 -5.59 -2.59
CA SER A 628 -5.08 -5.89 -3.72
C SER A 628 -4.35 -6.03 -5.05
N ASN A 629 -3.09 -5.55 -5.14
CA ASN A 629 -2.27 -5.64 -6.34
C ASN A 629 -1.39 -6.89 -6.38
N LEU A 630 -0.97 -7.41 -5.22
CA LEU A 630 -0.14 -8.62 -5.13
C LEU A 630 -0.70 -9.87 -5.86
N PRO A 631 -2.01 -10.20 -5.78
CA PRO A 631 -2.55 -11.37 -6.47
C PRO A 631 -2.82 -11.12 -7.96
N ILE A 632 -2.78 -9.86 -8.44
CA ILE A 632 -3.19 -9.51 -9.82
C ILE A 632 -2.37 -10.27 -10.86
N TYR A 633 -1.07 -10.47 -10.61
CA TYR A 633 -0.21 -11.20 -11.51
C TYR A 633 -0.78 -12.61 -11.76
N LEU A 634 -0.93 -13.43 -10.72
CA LEU A 634 -1.52 -14.78 -10.84
C LEU A 634 -2.97 -14.76 -11.35
N MET A 635 -3.82 -13.86 -10.83
CA MET A 635 -5.22 -13.72 -11.25
C MET A 635 -5.40 -13.29 -12.72
N SER A 636 -4.33 -12.88 -13.40
CA SER A 636 -4.40 -12.51 -14.81
C SER A 636 -4.42 -13.73 -15.73
N LEU A 637 -3.99 -14.90 -15.27
CA LEU A 637 -4.02 -16.16 -16.03
C LEU A 637 -4.77 -17.28 -15.30
N LEU A 638 -4.74 -17.30 -13.97
CA LEU A 638 -5.32 -18.37 -13.15
C LEU A 638 -6.69 -17.99 -12.62
N CYS A 639 -7.61 -18.96 -12.61
CA CYS A 639 -8.85 -18.84 -11.87
C CYS A 639 -8.56 -18.89 -10.36
N LEU A 640 -9.02 -17.89 -9.61
CA LEU A 640 -8.82 -17.81 -8.17
C LEU A 640 -9.73 -18.82 -7.46
N PRO A 641 -9.20 -19.84 -6.77
CA PRO A 641 -10.03 -20.80 -6.04
C PRO A 641 -10.79 -20.12 -4.90
N SER A 642 -12.03 -20.56 -4.64
CA SER A 642 -12.90 -19.95 -3.63
C SER A 642 -12.31 -20.01 -2.22
N VAL A 643 -11.54 -21.06 -1.89
CA VAL A 643 -10.84 -21.23 -0.61
C VAL A 643 -9.73 -20.18 -0.45
N VAL A 644 -8.86 -20.04 -1.47
CA VAL A 644 -7.79 -19.03 -1.48
C VAL A 644 -8.36 -17.63 -1.41
N ARG A 645 -9.41 -17.33 -2.18
CA ARG A 645 -10.12 -16.05 -2.10
C ARG A 645 -10.56 -15.73 -0.68
N ARG A 646 -11.19 -16.69 0.01
CA ARG A 646 -11.64 -16.52 1.40
C ARG A 646 -10.46 -16.27 2.34
N ARG A 647 -9.33 -16.95 2.18
CA ARG A 647 -8.09 -16.72 2.95
C ARG A 647 -7.53 -15.31 2.73
N LEU A 648 -7.36 -14.87 1.48
CA LEU A 648 -6.84 -13.53 1.15
C LEU A 648 -7.78 -12.40 1.62
N GLU A 649 -9.09 -12.56 1.42
CA GLU A 649 -10.08 -11.60 1.91
C GLU A 649 -10.13 -11.58 3.44
N LYS A 650 -9.93 -12.72 4.12
CA LYS A 650 -9.82 -12.78 5.58
C LYS A 650 -8.63 -11.96 6.06
N ILE A 651 -7.45 -12.12 5.46
CA ILE A 651 -6.25 -11.34 5.79
C ILE A 651 -6.49 -9.82 5.61
N GLN A 652 -7.11 -9.42 4.50
CA GLN A 652 -7.46 -8.01 4.26
C GLN A 652 -8.48 -7.49 5.30
N ARG A 653 -9.49 -8.30 5.64
CA ARG A 653 -10.47 -7.97 6.67
C ARG A 653 -9.81 -7.83 8.04
N ASP A 654 -8.95 -8.75 8.43
CA ASP A 654 -8.28 -8.78 9.74
C ASP A 654 -7.36 -7.57 9.92
N PHE A 655 -6.63 -7.17 8.88
CA PHE A 655 -5.79 -5.97 8.91
C PHE A 655 -6.62 -4.69 9.11
N LEU A 656 -7.81 -4.62 8.51
CA LEU A 656 -8.73 -3.52 8.74
C LEU A 656 -9.32 -3.60 10.15
N TRP A 657 -10.14 -4.64 10.41
CA TRP A 657 -10.86 -4.94 11.66
C TRP A 657 -12.06 -5.94 11.54
N GLY A 658 -12.25 -6.69 10.43
CA GLY A 658 -13.25 -7.78 10.33
C GLY A 658 -14.61 -7.48 9.66
N GLY A 659 -14.74 -6.47 8.77
CA GLY A 659 -16.04 -5.99 8.24
C GLY A 659 -16.38 -6.24 6.75
N VAL A 660 -17.44 -5.58 6.24
CA VAL A 660 -17.89 -5.60 4.83
C VAL A 660 -17.06 -4.58 4.05
N VAL A 661 -15.97 -5.06 3.44
CA VAL A 661 -14.88 -4.21 2.93
C VAL A 661 -14.87 -4.12 1.40
N CYS A 662 -15.26 -5.19 0.71
CA CYS A 662 -15.02 -5.40 -0.72
C CYS A 662 -16.08 -4.81 -1.68
N LEU A 663 -17.03 -4.01 -1.17
CA LEU A 663 -18.00 -3.27 -2.00
C LEU A 663 -17.45 -1.87 -2.34
N SER A 664 -17.89 -1.30 -3.46
CA SER A 664 -17.67 0.13 -3.73
C SER A 664 -18.22 1.02 -2.62
N LYS A 665 -17.62 2.21 -2.47
CA LYS A 665 -18.10 3.25 -1.54
C LYS A 665 -19.57 3.61 -1.77
N LYS A 666 -20.02 3.60 -3.04
CA LYS A 666 -21.40 3.84 -3.44
C LYS A 666 -22.38 2.84 -2.83
N LYS A 667 -21.97 1.58 -2.68
CA LYS A 667 -22.74 0.48 -2.09
C LYS A 667 -22.41 0.27 -0.60
N GLY A 668 -21.72 1.23 0.00
CA GLY A 668 -21.36 1.23 1.41
C GLY A 668 -20.15 0.38 1.81
N GLY A 669 -19.36 -0.13 0.88
CA GLY A 669 -18.06 -0.71 1.24
C GLY A 669 -16.96 0.35 1.39
N LEU A 670 -15.74 -0.12 1.65
CA LEU A 670 -14.54 0.73 1.72
C LEU A 670 -13.84 0.81 0.36
N GLY A 671 -14.49 0.47 -0.75
CA GLY A 671 -13.95 0.49 -2.11
C GLY A 671 -12.66 -0.31 -2.27
N VAL A 672 -12.49 -1.39 -1.51
CA VAL A 672 -11.51 -2.44 -1.79
C VAL A 672 -12.10 -3.29 -2.91
N LYS A 673 -11.30 -3.65 -3.91
CA LYS A 673 -11.80 -4.43 -5.05
C LYS A 673 -12.20 -5.83 -4.59
N ASN A 674 -13.33 -6.31 -5.07
CA ASN A 674 -13.72 -7.71 -4.93
C ASN A 674 -12.80 -8.58 -5.79
N LEU A 675 -12.03 -9.48 -5.17
CA LEU A 675 -11.05 -10.31 -5.87
C LEU A 675 -11.70 -11.26 -6.88
N SER A 676 -12.93 -11.73 -6.64
CA SER A 676 -13.66 -12.59 -7.58
C SER A 676 -14.05 -11.84 -8.85
N ILE A 677 -14.65 -10.66 -8.72
CA ILE A 677 -15.03 -9.82 -9.87
C ILE A 677 -13.78 -9.38 -10.62
N LEU A 678 -12.72 -9.02 -9.90
CA LEU A 678 -11.44 -8.63 -10.49
C LEU A 678 -10.80 -9.77 -11.28
N ASN A 679 -10.77 -11.01 -10.75
CA ASN A 679 -10.25 -12.17 -11.47
C ASN A 679 -11.07 -12.46 -12.74
N LYS A 680 -12.41 -12.41 -12.67
CA LYS A 680 -13.26 -12.55 -13.87
C LYS A 680 -12.95 -11.48 -14.93
N ALA A 681 -12.83 -10.22 -14.53
CA ALA A 681 -12.52 -9.12 -15.44
C ALA A 681 -11.10 -9.22 -16.04
N LEU A 682 -10.12 -9.71 -15.27
CA LEU A 682 -8.76 -9.95 -15.74
C LEU A 682 -8.71 -11.10 -16.75
N LEU A 683 -9.39 -12.23 -16.48
CA LEU A 683 -9.45 -13.36 -17.40
C LEU A 683 -10.21 -13.00 -18.69
N ALA A 684 -11.31 -12.25 -18.58
CA ALA A 684 -12.06 -11.75 -19.72
C ALA A 684 -11.25 -10.85 -20.66
N LYS A 685 -10.17 -10.20 -20.17
CA LYS A 685 -9.23 -9.45 -21.02
C LYS A 685 -8.67 -10.32 -22.14
N TRP A 686 -8.37 -11.60 -21.88
CA TRP A 686 -7.82 -12.50 -22.88
C TRP A 686 -8.80 -12.84 -24.00
N ASN A 687 -10.09 -12.95 -23.69
CA ASN A 687 -11.14 -13.12 -24.69
C ASN A 687 -11.22 -11.90 -25.63
N TRP A 688 -11.13 -10.69 -25.07
CA TRP A 688 -11.02 -9.48 -25.89
C TRP A 688 -9.74 -9.45 -26.73
N ARG A 689 -8.60 -9.85 -26.16
CA ARG A 689 -7.33 -9.94 -26.90
C ARG A 689 -7.39 -10.98 -28.01
N PHE A 690 -8.06 -12.11 -27.81
CA PHE A 690 -8.18 -13.16 -28.82
C PHE A 690 -8.88 -12.65 -30.08
N ALA A 691 -9.94 -11.86 -29.90
CA ALA A 691 -10.68 -11.23 -30.99
C ALA A 691 -9.83 -10.25 -31.83
N ASN A 692 -8.84 -9.58 -31.21
CA ASN A 692 -8.13 -8.43 -31.78
C ASN A 692 -6.64 -8.70 -32.12
N GLU A 693 -5.96 -9.63 -31.45
CA GLU A 693 -4.51 -9.86 -31.56
C GLU A 693 -4.22 -11.16 -32.33
N ARG A 694 -4.75 -11.30 -33.56
CA ARG A 694 -4.69 -12.55 -34.34
C ARG A 694 -3.28 -12.98 -34.71
N GLU A 695 -2.39 -12.02 -34.94
CA GLU A 695 -0.99 -12.24 -35.33
C GLU A 695 -0.06 -12.63 -34.17
N ALA A 696 -0.54 -12.54 -32.93
CA ALA A 696 0.24 -12.88 -31.76
C ALA A 696 0.45 -14.39 -31.67
N LEU A 697 1.68 -14.84 -31.37
CA LEU A 697 2.03 -16.26 -31.27
C LEU A 697 1.11 -17.02 -30.32
N TRP A 698 0.79 -16.44 -29.15
CA TRP A 698 -0.11 -17.08 -28.19
C TRP A 698 -1.51 -17.31 -28.79
N ASN A 699 -2.02 -16.39 -29.61
CA ASN A 699 -3.32 -16.52 -30.24
C ASN A 699 -3.29 -17.63 -31.30
N GLN A 700 -2.24 -17.67 -32.13
CA GLN A 700 -2.02 -18.75 -33.09
C GLN A 700 -1.97 -20.13 -32.41
N VAL A 701 -1.30 -20.25 -31.27
CA VAL A 701 -1.27 -21.49 -30.47
C VAL A 701 -2.67 -21.88 -29.96
N ILE A 702 -3.43 -20.94 -29.42
CA ILE A 702 -4.81 -21.20 -28.99
C ILE A 702 -5.71 -21.61 -30.17
N ARG A 703 -5.58 -20.94 -31.32
CA ARG A 703 -6.34 -21.24 -32.54
C ARG A 703 -5.99 -22.62 -33.09
N GLY A 704 -4.70 -22.97 -33.15
CA GLY A 704 -4.25 -24.31 -33.56
C GLY A 704 -4.73 -25.41 -32.61
N LYS A 705 -4.78 -25.14 -31.30
CA LYS A 705 -5.22 -26.12 -30.30
C LYS A 705 -6.75 -26.31 -30.28
N TYR A 706 -7.50 -25.22 -30.20
CA TYR A 706 -8.94 -25.27 -29.93
C TYR A 706 -9.81 -24.99 -31.16
N GLY A 707 -9.24 -24.45 -32.24
CA GLY A 707 -9.98 -23.95 -33.38
C GLY A 707 -10.70 -22.63 -33.10
N GLU A 708 -11.32 -22.07 -34.14
CA GLU A 708 -12.09 -20.84 -34.05
C GLU A 708 -13.57 -21.03 -34.39
N GLU A 709 -14.39 -20.09 -33.93
CA GLU A 709 -15.82 -19.98 -34.22
C GLU A 709 -16.22 -18.50 -34.36
N ARG A 710 -17.44 -18.23 -34.84
CA ARG A 710 -18.01 -16.88 -34.98
C ARG A 710 -17.10 -15.95 -35.77
N GLY A 711 -16.77 -16.27 -37.02
CA GLY A 711 -15.90 -15.45 -37.87
C GLY A 711 -14.48 -15.21 -37.31
N GLY A 712 -14.01 -16.08 -36.42
CA GLY A 712 -12.71 -15.95 -35.78
C GLY A 712 -12.66 -14.92 -34.64
N TRP A 713 -13.79 -14.52 -34.07
CA TRP A 713 -13.84 -13.61 -32.92
C TRP A 713 -13.62 -14.34 -31.58
N SER A 714 -13.87 -15.65 -31.53
CA SER A 714 -13.69 -16.47 -30.33
C SER A 714 -13.13 -17.85 -30.67
N SER A 715 -12.44 -18.47 -29.71
CA SER A 715 -12.10 -19.88 -29.82
C SER A 715 -13.36 -20.73 -29.62
N ARG A 716 -13.34 -21.96 -30.15
CA ARG A 716 -14.40 -22.94 -29.86
C ARG A 716 -14.52 -23.21 -28.36
N GLU A 717 -15.70 -23.66 -27.95
CA GLU A 717 -15.97 -24.08 -26.57
C GLU A 717 -15.15 -25.33 -26.19
N VAL A 718 -14.46 -25.27 -25.04
CA VAL A 718 -13.61 -26.37 -24.55
C VAL A 718 -14.43 -27.30 -23.65
N ARG A 719 -14.88 -28.44 -24.19
CA ARG A 719 -15.74 -29.41 -23.48
C ARG A 719 -14.99 -30.52 -22.72
N GLU A 720 -13.68 -30.65 -22.94
CA GLU A 720 -12.82 -31.66 -22.29
C GLU A 720 -12.67 -31.44 -20.78
N ALA A 721 -12.21 -32.46 -20.04
CA ALA A 721 -11.87 -32.32 -18.61
C ALA A 721 -10.79 -31.24 -18.38
N HIS A 722 -10.78 -30.64 -17.18
CA HIS A 722 -9.72 -29.69 -16.83
C HIS A 722 -8.38 -30.43 -16.70
N GLY A 723 -7.46 -30.14 -17.61
CA GLY A 723 -6.06 -30.58 -17.56
C GLY A 723 -5.16 -29.51 -16.93
N LEU A 724 -3.96 -29.36 -17.49
CA LEU A 724 -2.97 -28.34 -17.11
C LEU A 724 -3.15 -27.03 -17.93
N GLY A 725 -3.98 -27.07 -18.97
CA GLY A 725 -4.29 -25.91 -19.81
C GLY A 725 -5.06 -24.82 -19.06
N LEU A 726 -4.69 -23.56 -19.31
CA LEU A 726 -5.26 -22.38 -18.67
C LEU A 726 -6.42 -21.77 -19.47
N TRP A 727 -6.43 -21.99 -20.80
CA TRP A 727 -7.37 -21.37 -21.72
C TRP A 727 -8.82 -21.71 -21.41
N LYS A 728 -9.09 -22.94 -20.96
CA LYS A 728 -10.45 -23.35 -20.58
C LYS A 728 -11.06 -22.42 -19.52
N GLY A 729 -10.30 -22.09 -18.46
CA GLY A 729 -10.76 -21.18 -17.40
C GLY A 729 -10.94 -19.74 -17.87
N ILE A 730 -10.12 -19.30 -18.82
CA ILE A 730 -10.22 -18.01 -19.49
C ILE A 730 -11.51 -17.94 -20.34
N ARG A 731 -11.72 -18.95 -21.18
CA ARG A 731 -12.83 -19.04 -22.15
C ARG A 731 -14.21 -19.12 -21.49
N MET A 732 -14.31 -19.62 -20.26
CA MET A 732 -15.56 -19.64 -19.47
C MET A 732 -16.17 -18.24 -19.27
N ASN A 733 -15.38 -17.17 -19.36
CA ASN A 733 -15.85 -15.80 -19.15
C ASN A 733 -16.21 -15.06 -20.46
N TRP A 734 -16.38 -15.77 -21.59
CA TRP A 734 -16.71 -15.19 -22.89
C TRP A 734 -18.00 -14.37 -22.87
N GLU A 735 -19.05 -14.86 -22.21
CA GLU A 735 -20.35 -14.17 -22.16
C GLU A 735 -20.30 -12.79 -21.48
N LEU A 736 -19.29 -12.55 -20.63
CA LEU A 736 -19.08 -11.23 -20.04
C LEU A 736 -18.56 -10.23 -21.07
N VAL A 737 -17.90 -10.71 -22.13
CA VAL A 737 -17.32 -9.89 -23.20
C VAL A 737 -18.31 -9.79 -24.36
N SER A 738 -18.82 -10.91 -24.88
CA SER A 738 -19.68 -10.98 -26.07
C SER A 738 -20.88 -10.03 -26.01
N ASN A 739 -21.58 -9.99 -24.88
CA ASN A 739 -22.75 -9.13 -24.64
C ASN A 739 -22.44 -7.62 -24.68
N ARG A 740 -21.16 -7.24 -24.76
CA ARG A 740 -20.67 -5.86 -24.75
C ARG A 740 -19.82 -5.53 -25.98
N LEU A 741 -19.88 -6.39 -26.99
CA LEU A 741 -19.24 -6.16 -28.29
C LEU A 741 -20.23 -5.57 -29.28
N VAL A 742 -19.75 -4.60 -30.05
CA VAL A 742 -20.35 -4.14 -31.30
C VAL A 742 -19.31 -4.35 -32.39
N PHE A 743 -19.74 -4.84 -33.54
CA PHE A 743 -18.87 -5.12 -34.67
C PHE A 743 -18.90 -3.94 -35.64
N ILE A 744 -17.73 -3.50 -36.06
CA ILE A 744 -17.54 -2.46 -37.07
C ILE A 744 -17.11 -3.19 -38.34
N VAL A 745 -17.96 -3.12 -39.36
CA VAL A 745 -17.73 -3.76 -40.65
C VAL A 745 -16.66 -2.99 -41.41
N GLY A 746 -15.61 -3.69 -41.81
CA GLY A 746 -14.66 -3.30 -42.83
C GLY A 746 -14.98 -4.14 -44.07
N ASN A 747 -14.21 -5.20 -44.30
CA ASN A 747 -14.37 -6.12 -45.43
C ASN A 747 -15.50 -7.14 -45.25
N GLY A 748 -16.14 -7.21 -44.08
CA GLY A 748 -17.33 -8.01 -43.81
C GLY A 748 -17.11 -9.51 -43.69
N ARG A 749 -15.88 -10.01 -43.84
CA ARG A 749 -15.58 -11.45 -43.91
C ARG A 749 -15.77 -12.17 -42.57
N ARG A 750 -15.67 -11.44 -41.45
CA ARG A 750 -15.70 -11.99 -40.10
C ARG A 750 -17.00 -11.68 -39.37
N VAL A 751 -17.78 -10.73 -39.86
CA VAL A 751 -19.04 -10.31 -39.23
C VAL A 751 -20.17 -11.15 -39.82
N ARG A 752 -20.95 -11.82 -38.98
CA ARG A 752 -22.15 -12.54 -39.42
C ARG A 752 -23.29 -11.56 -39.62
N PHE A 753 -23.88 -11.60 -40.79
CA PHE A 753 -24.88 -10.63 -41.24
C PHE A 753 -26.08 -10.59 -40.29
N TRP A 754 -26.67 -11.73 -39.93
CA TRP A 754 -27.88 -11.77 -39.10
C TRP A 754 -27.64 -11.69 -37.59
N ARG A 755 -26.61 -12.39 -37.08
CA ARG A 755 -26.46 -12.68 -35.65
C ARG A 755 -25.56 -11.71 -34.89
N ASP A 756 -24.67 -11.00 -35.56
CA ASP A 756 -23.74 -10.10 -34.90
C ASP A 756 -24.34 -8.68 -34.82
N LYS A 757 -24.03 -7.95 -33.73
CA LYS A 757 -24.49 -6.57 -33.55
C LYS A 757 -23.56 -5.62 -34.32
N TRP A 758 -23.83 -5.41 -35.60
CA TRP A 758 -23.05 -4.51 -36.46
C TRP A 758 -23.89 -3.38 -37.09
N CYS A 759 -25.18 -3.65 -37.36
CA CYS A 759 -26.10 -2.68 -37.96
C CYS A 759 -27.17 -2.24 -36.95
N GLY A 760 -26.87 -1.26 -36.09
CA GLY A 760 -27.79 -0.70 -35.08
C GLY A 760 -27.63 -1.27 -33.66
N ASP A 761 -28.67 -1.14 -32.82
CA ASP A 761 -28.60 -1.42 -31.37
C ASP A 761 -28.81 -2.90 -30.97
N SER A 762 -29.24 -3.74 -31.90
CA SER A 762 -29.47 -5.16 -31.72
C SER A 762 -29.11 -5.91 -33.00
N PRO A 763 -28.81 -7.23 -32.92
CA PRO A 763 -28.65 -8.07 -34.12
C PRO A 763 -29.86 -7.98 -35.05
N LEU A 764 -29.63 -8.12 -36.35
CA LEU A 764 -30.69 -8.07 -37.36
C LEU A 764 -31.73 -9.17 -37.13
N CYS A 765 -31.32 -10.37 -36.72
CA CYS A 765 -32.24 -11.47 -36.42
C CYS A 765 -33.19 -11.20 -35.24
N SER A 766 -32.82 -10.32 -34.31
CA SER A 766 -33.69 -9.91 -33.19
C SER A 766 -34.57 -8.72 -33.56
N SER A 767 -34.15 -7.90 -34.52
CA SER A 767 -34.91 -6.75 -35.00
C SER A 767 -35.94 -7.13 -36.06
N PHE A 768 -35.62 -8.14 -36.87
CA PHE A 768 -36.41 -8.59 -38.02
C PHE A 768 -36.58 -10.12 -38.01
N PRO A 769 -37.31 -10.68 -37.02
CA PRO A 769 -37.40 -12.12 -36.82
C PRO A 769 -38.13 -12.83 -37.97
N SER A 770 -39.09 -12.17 -38.64
CA SER A 770 -39.83 -12.74 -39.77
C SER A 770 -38.91 -12.91 -40.98
N LEU A 771 -38.10 -11.89 -41.29
CA LEU A 771 -37.13 -11.94 -42.39
C LEU A 771 -36.01 -12.96 -42.12
N PHE A 772 -35.54 -13.05 -40.86
CA PHE A 772 -34.56 -14.04 -40.45
C PHE A 772 -35.07 -15.49 -40.56
N ALA A 773 -36.37 -15.70 -40.37
CA ALA A 773 -36.98 -17.02 -40.57
C ALA A 773 -36.99 -17.44 -42.05
N LEU A 774 -37.01 -16.46 -42.97
CA LEU A 774 -37.03 -16.65 -44.42
C LEU A 774 -35.65 -16.68 -45.07
N THR A 775 -34.57 -16.49 -44.32
CA THR A 775 -33.20 -16.54 -44.84
C THR A 775 -32.75 -17.97 -45.12
N ASP A 776 -32.06 -18.19 -46.23
CA ASP A 776 -31.47 -19.47 -46.60
C ASP A 776 -30.26 -19.84 -45.70
N ASP A 777 -29.29 -18.92 -45.52
CA ASP A 777 -28.16 -19.10 -44.61
C ASP A 777 -28.20 -18.14 -43.41
N LYS A 778 -28.42 -18.71 -42.22
CA LYS A 778 -28.51 -17.96 -40.95
C LYS A 778 -27.14 -17.56 -40.38
N GLU A 779 -26.05 -18.11 -40.89
CA GLU A 779 -24.67 -17.83 -40.47
C GLU A 779 -23.86 -17.05 -41.52
N GLU A 780 -24.52 -16.57 -42.57
CA GLU A 780 -23.88 -15.87 -43.68
C GLU A 780 -23.06 -14.64 -43.23
N SER A 781 -21.93 -14.39 -43.91
CA SER A 781 -21.06 -13.25 -43.62
C SER A 781 -21.53 -11.98 -44.32
N VAL A 782 -21.23 -10.81 -43.75
CA VAL A 782 -21.57 -9.51 -44.36
C VAL A 782 -20.92 -9.37 -45.74
N ALA A 783 -19.73 -9.92 -45.94
CA ALA A 783 -19.04 -9.91 -47.24
C ALA A 783 -19.80 -10.66 -48.33
N ASN A 784 -20.48 -11.76 -48.00
CA ASN A 784 -21.21 -12.57 -48.98
C ASN A 784 -22.55 -11.92 -49.39
N VAL A 785 -23.15 -11.16 -48.47
CA VAL A 785 -24.42 -10.43 -48.72
C VAL A 785 -24.20 -9.10 -49.43
N TRP A 786 -22.95 -8.64 -49.50
CA TRP A 786 -22.57 -7.38 -50.16
C TRP A 786 -22.08 -7.64 -51.59
N ASP A 787 -22.72 -7.00 -52.55
CA ASP A 787 -22.32 -7.03 -53.95
C ASP A 787 -21.56 -5.73 -54.30
N SER A 788 -20.26 -5.84 -54.54
CA SER A 788 -19.42 -4.70 -54.93
C SER A 788 -19.62 -4.28 -56.40
N LEU A 789 -20.30 -5.10 -57.21
CA LEU A 789 -20.52 -4.90 -58.65
C LEU A 789 -21.92 -4.39 -58.99
N ALA A 790 -22.77 -4.16 -58.00
CA ALA A 790 -24.12 -3.61 -58.20
C ALA A 790 -24.09 -2.26 -58.95
N GLU A 791 -25.07 -2.04 -59.84
CA GLU A 791 -25.08 -0.94 -60.81
C GLU A 791 -24.85 0.45 -60.17
N GLY A 792 -23.93 1.21 -60.76
CA GLY A 792 -23.61 2.59 -60.36
C GLY A 792 -22.32 2.76 -59.54
N GLY A 793 -21.61 1.69 -59.17
CA GLY A 793 -20.31 1.76 -58.47
C GLY A 793 -20.41 2.12 -56.98
N TRP A 794 -21.62 2.08 -56.40
CA TRP A 794 -21.88 2.39 -54.99
C TRP A 794 -22.00 1.14 -54.09
N GLY A 795 -21.98 -0.06 -54.68
CA GLY A 795 -22.20 -1.35 -54.01
C GLY A 795 -23.64 -1.55 -53.52
N GLY A 796 -24.10 -2.79 -53.45
CA GLY A 796 -25.49 -3.16 -53.16
C GLY A 796 -25.63 -4.29 -52.13
N TRP A 797 -26.76 -4.30 -51.41
CA TRP A 797 -27.11 -5.38 -50.49
C TRP A 797 -28.01 -6.40 -51.19
N ASN A 798 -27.61 -7.68 -51.22
CA ASN A 798 -28.37 -8.76 -51.87
C ASN A 798 -28.62 -9.95 -50.92
N PRO A 799 -29.45 -9.79 -49.86
CA PRO A 799 -29.79 -10.89 -48.96
C PRO A 799 -30.72 -11.91 -49.65
N CYS A 800 -30.35 -13.20 -49.60
CA CYS A 800 -31.13 -14.28 -50.18
C CYS A 800 -32.24 -14.79 -49.24
N PHE A 801 -33.46 -14.92 -49.77
CA PHE A 801 -34.61 -15.45 -49.05
C PHE A 801 -35.20 -16.67 -49.77
N VAL A 802 -35.74 -17.62 -48.99
CA VAL A 802 -36.27 -18.91 -49.48
C VAL A 802 -37.56 -18.73 -50.31
N ARG A 803 -38.26 -17.60 -50.17
CA ARG A 803 -39.43 -17.22 -50.97
C ARG A 803 -39.58 -15.70 -51.09
N ALA A 804 -40.46 -15.26 -51.98
CA ALA A 804 -40.94 -13.88 -52.04
C ALA A 804 -41.69 -13.49 -50.75
N PHE A 805 -41.69 -12.20 -50.41
CA PHE A 805 -42.37 -11.65 -49.23
C PHE A 805 -43.89 -11.64 -49.41
N ASN A 806 -44.62 -11.93 -48.34
CA ASN A 806 -46.08 -11.71 -48.30
C ASN A 806 -46.37 -10.24 -47.98
N ASP A 807 -47.57 -9.75 -48.29
CA ASP A 807 -47.96 -8.34 -48.09
C ASP A 807 -47.68 -7.81 -46.68
N TRP A 808 -47.87 -8.63 -45.64
CA TRP A 808 -47.61 -8.26 -44.25
C TRP A 808 -46.12 -8.21 -43.86
N GLU A 809 -45.21 -8.73 -44.69
CA GLU A 809 -43.75 -8.71 -44.47
C GLU A 809 -43.06 -7.54 -45.22
N VAL A 810 -43.76 -6.89 -46.17
CA VAL A 810 -43.20 -5.84 -47.04
C VAL A 810 -42.79 -4.59 -46.24
N GLU A 811 -43.57 -4.22 -45.21
CA GLU A 811 -43.24 -3.07 -44.36
C GLU A 811 -41.98 -3.34 -43.52
N GLU A 812 -41.87 -4.56 -42.96
CA GLU A 812 -40.69 -5.03 -42.22
C GLU A 812 -39.45 -5.07 -43.13
N ALA A 813 -39.60 -5.57 -44.37
CA ALA A 813 -38.54 -5.61 -45.38
C ALA A 813 -38.08 -4.19 -45.81
N SER A 814 -39.01 -3.24 -45.92
CA SER A 814 -38.69 -1.85 -46.25
C SER A 814 -37.86 -1.18 -45.16
N SER A 815 -38.26 -1.35 -43.89
CA SER A 815 -37.49 -0.85 -42.74
C SER A 815 -36.12 -1.52 -42.62
N PHE A 816 -36.04 -2.81 -42.93
CA PHE A 816 -34.79 -3.58 -42.98
C PHE A 816 -33.82 -3.03 -44.02
N MET A 817 -34.28 -2.83 -45.26
CA MET A 817 -33.42 -2.27 -46.33
C MET A 817 -32.98 -0.85 -46.00
N GLU A 818 -33.84 0.01 -45.46
CA GLU A 818 -33.44 1.37 -45.05
C GLU A 818 -32.31 1.35 -44.01
N ARG A 819 -32.36 0.39 -43.07
CA ARG A 819 -31.33 0.21 -42.05
C ARG A 819 -30.00 -0.26 -42.65
N LEU A 820 -30.03 -1.16 -43.63
CA LEU A 820 -28.84 -1.65 -44.34
C LEU A 820 -28.16 -0.57 -45.17
N HIS A 821 -28.93 0.24 -45.91
CA HIS A 821 -28.38 1.31 -46.76
C HIS A 821 -27.55 2.37 -46.01
N ARG A 822 -27.73 2.48 -44.69
CA ARG A 822 -26.90 3.34 -43.82
C ARG A 822 -25.50 2.79 -43.56
N SER A 823 -25.23 1.53 -43.95
CA SER A 823 -23.99 0.80 -43.71
C SER A 823 -23.31 0.44 -45.04
N ARG A 824 -21.98 0.36 -45.05
CA ARG A 824 -21.17 0.00 -46.23
C ARG A 824 -20.01 -0.92 -45.86
N VAL A 825 -19.62 -1.75 -46.82
CA VAL A 825 -18.43 -2.61 -46.75
C VAL A 825 -17.26 -1.92 -47.44
N ILE A 826 -16.06 -2.00 -46.84
CA ILE A 826 -14.80 -1.46 -47.38
C ILE A 826 -13.80 -2.62 -47.46
N GLU A 827 -13.53 -3.10 -48.67
CA GLU A 827 -12.75 -4.33 -48.91
C GLU A 827 -11.33 -4.29 -48.31
N ASP A 828 -10.66 -3.13 -48.35
CA ASP A 828 -9.27 -2.95 -47.88
C ASP A 828 -9.13 -2.78 -46.35
N VAL A 829 -10.25 -2.74 -45.61
CA VAL A 829 -10.23 -2.50 -44.16
C VAL A 829 -10.65 -3.78 -43.44
N GLU A 830 -9.83 -4.27 -42.51
CA GLU A 830 -10.25 -5.42 -41.68
C GLU A 830 -11.40 -5.05 -40.74
N ASP A 831 -12.32 -6.01 -40.55
CA ASP A 831 -13.38 -5.93 -39.55
C ASP A 831 -12.81 -5.72 -38.13
N ARG A 832 -13.53 -4.96 -37.30
CA ARG A 832 -13.10 -4.62 -35.93
C ARG A 832 -14.23 -4.83 -34.92
N VAL A 833 -13.85 -4.96 -33.65
CA VAL A 833 -14.80 -4.92 -32.53
C VAL A 833 -14.63 -3.65 -31.70
N SER A 834 -15.73 -3.14 -31.19
CA SER A 834 -15.80 -1.97 -30.31
C SER A 834 -16.44 -2.33 -28.97
N TRP A 835 -15.86 -1.80 -27.89
CA TRP A 835 -16.30 -2.04 -26.53
C TRP A 835 -17.35 -1.02 -26.07
N THR A 836 -18.56 -1.49 -25.73
CA THR A 836 -19.71 -0.62 -25.45
C THR A 836 -19.63 0.15 -24.12
N GLU A 837 -18.86 -0.33 -23.14
CA GLU A 837 -18.80 0.31 -21.81
C GLU A 837 -17.87 1.54 -21.77
N THR A 838 -17.28 1.94 -22.90
CA THR A 838 -16.38 3.09 -22.99
C THR A 838 -16.64 3.91 -24.24
N LYS A 839 -16.62 5.25 -24.11
CA LYS A 839 -16.77 6.16 -25.25
C LYS A 839 -15.68 5.99 -26.32
N SER A 840 -14.49 5.53 -25.94
CA SER A 840 -13.39 5.29 -26.86
C SER A 840 -13.49 3.97 -27.64
N GLY A 841 -14.48 3.12 -27.33
CA GLY A 841 -14.58 1.77 -27.90
C GLY A 841 -13.47 0.81 -27.44
N LYS A 842 -12.61 1.21 -26.48
CA LYS A 842 -11.45 0.42 -26.04
C LYS A 842 -11.75 -0.35 -24.75
N PHE A 843 -11.55 -1.66 -24.78
CA PHE A 843 -11.69 -2.49 -23.59
C PHE A 843 -10.74 -2.07 -22.47
N SER A 844 -11.24 -2.09 -21.23
CA SER A 844 -10.39 -2.01 -20.04
C SER A 844 -10.93 -2.93 -18.95
N VAL A 845 -10.03 -3.55 -18.19
CA VAL A 845 -10.41 -4.36 -17.01
C VAL A 845 -11.25 -3.53 -16.03
N LYS A 846 -10.98 -2.22 -15.93
CA LYS A 846 -11.71 -1.30 -15.07
C LYS A 846 -13.16 -1.11 -15.54
N SER A 847 -13.40 -0.91 -16.84
CA SER A 847 -14.76 -0.73 -17.37
C SER A 847 -15.59 -2.00 -17.18
N LEU A 848 -15.04 -3.18 -17.50
CA LEU A 848 -15.72 -4.45 -17.25
C LEU A 848 -15.99 -4.71 -15.76
N TYR A 849 -15.02 -4.43 -14.89
CA TYR A 849 -15.21 -4.57 -13.43
C TYR A 849 -16.41 -3.73 -12.94
N LEU A 850 -16.51 -2.47 -13.38
CA LEU A 850 -17.60 -1.58 -12.99
C LEU A 850 -18.96 -2.05 -13.54
N ALA A 851 -18.98 -2.56 -14.78
CA ALA A 851 -20.18 -3.11 -15.41
C ALA A 851 -20.71 -4.35 -14.66
N ILE A 852 -19.81 -5.26 -14.25
CA ILE A 852 -20.19 -6.43 -13.43
C ILE A 852 -20.64 -5.99 -12.02
N GLU A 853 -19.94 -5.01 -11.43
CA GLU A 853 -20.29 -4.51 -10.10
C GLU A 853 -21.67 -3.83 -10.08
N ALA A 854 -22.10 -3.17 -11.16
CA ALA A 854 -23.33 -2.37 -11.19
C ALA A 854 -24.61 -3.13 -10.78
N GLY A 855 -24.71 -4.45 -10.98
CA GLY A 855 -25.91 -5.28 -10.74
C GLY A 855 -26.39 -5.50 -9.30
N GLY A 856 -26.17 -4.56 -8.36
CA GLY A 856 -26.63 -4.70 -6.98
C GLY A 856 -27.13 -3.38 -6.40
N SER A 857 -28.44 -3.27 -6.16
CA SER A 857 -29.11 -2.07 -5.65
C SER A 857 -29.20 -2.12 -4.12
N ALA A 858 -28.11 -1.77 -3.42
CA ALA A 858 -28.17 -1.48 -1.99
C ALA A 858 -28.14 0.03 -1.80
N ARG A 859 -29.24 0.63 -1.31
CA ARG A 859 -29.29 2.06 -0.92
C ARG A 859 -28.31 2.32 0.23
N PHE A 860 -27.29 3.14 -0.01
CA PHE A 860 -26.30 3.59 0.98
C PHE A 860 -26.02 5.10 0.82
N PRO A 861 -25.95 5.88 1.91
CA PRO A 861 -25.75 7.33 1.86
C PRO A 861 -24.29 7.73 1.56
N SER A 862 -23.75 7.27 0.43
CA SER A 862 -22.32 7.44 0.08
C SER A 862 -21.90 8.90 -0.09
N SER A 863 -22.73 9.73 -0.71
CA SER A 863 -22.43 11.15 -0.96
C SER A 863 -22.29 11.93 0.35
N LEU A 864 -23.17 11.68 1.30
CA LEU A 864 -23.17 12.36 2.61
C LEU A 864 -21.96 11.96 3.47
N ILE A 865 -21.53 10.71 3.41
CA ILE A 865 -20.41 10.22 4.23
C ILE A 865 -19.06 10.60 3.64
N TRP A 866 -18.88 10.40 2.33
CA TRP A 866 -17.56 10.49 1.69
C TRP A 866 -17.29 11.81 0.95
N ASN A 867 -18.33 12.59 0.61
CA ASN A 867 -18.17 13.89 -0.05
C ASN A 867 -18.40 15.08 0.90
N ALA A 868 -18.63 14.83 2.19
CA ALA A 868 -18.70 15.87 3.19
C ALA A 868 -17.31 16.49 3.42
N ASN A 869 -17.26 17.81 3.63
CA ASN A 869 -16.02 18.54 3.94
C ASN A 869 -15.62 18.32 5.41
N VAL A 870 -15.28 17.08 5.77
CA VAL A 870 -14.92 16.66 7.13
C VAL A 870 -13.63 15.83 7.14
N GLN A 871 -12.94 15.79 8.27
CA GLN A 871 -11.73 14.98 8.41
C GLN A 871 -12.05 13.49 8.15
N PRO A 872 -11.18 12.72 7.47
CA PRO A 872 -11.44 11.33 7.11
C PRO A 872 -11.84 10.43 8.28
N LYS A 873 -11.30 10.65 9.49
CA LYS A 873 -11.65 9.89 10.70
C LYS A 873 -13.15 9.95 11.02
N ILE A 874 -13.80 11.06 10.69
CA ILE A 874 -15.22 11.36 10.94
C ILE A 874 -16.07 10.65 9.91
N SER A 875 -15.70 10.72 8.63
CA SER A 875 -16.34 9.92 7.57
C SER A 875 -16.26 8.42 7.86
N PHE A 876 -15.14 7.94 8.41
CA PHE A 876 -15.00 6.55 8.84
C PHE A 876 -15.92 6.20 10.01
N PHE A 877 -16.04 7.06 11.03
CA PHE A 877 -16.97 6.84 12.14
C PHE A 877 -18.44 6.83 11.66
N ALA A 878 -18.83 7.79 10.82
CA ALA A 878 -20.17 7.84 10.23
C ALA A 878 -20.47 6.58 9.39
N TRP A 879 -19.48 6.09 8.63
CA TRP A 879 -19.56 4.83 7.92
C TRP A 879 -19.76 3.63 8.87
N GLU A 880 -19.02 3.57 9.98
CA GLU A 880 -19.17 2.51 11.00
C GLU A 880 -20.53 2.56 11.69
N ALA A 881 -21.02 3.76 12.02
CA ALA A 881 -22.32 3.97 12.63
C ALA A 881 -23.45 3.54 11.69
N THR A 882 -23.36 3.88 10.40
CA THR A 882 -24.35 3.49 9.37
C THR A 882 -24.47 1.97 9.23
N TRP A 883 -23.38 1.22 9.47
CA TRP A 883 -23.38 -0.24 9.43
C TRP A 883 -23.68 -0.91 10.77
N GLY A 884 -23.88 -0.14 11.84
CA GLY A 884 -24.02 -0.71 13.18
C GLY A 884 -22.75 -1.42 13.65
N LYS A 885 -21.56 -0.89 13.31
CA LYS A 885 -20.27 -1.53 13.63
C LYS A 885 -19.35 -0.65 14.47
N ALA A 886 -19.82 0.50 14.96
CA ALA A 886 -19.13 1.23 16.01
C ALA A 886 -18.97 0.35 17.27
N LEU A 887 -17.92 0.56 18.07
CA LEU A 887 -17.64 -0.23 19.28
C LEU A 887 -18.52 0.22 20.46
N THR A 888 -19.83 -0.02 20.37
CA THR A 888 -20.77 0.14 21.50
C THR A 888 -20.78 -1.10 22.39
N LEU A 889 -21.22 -0.98 23.65
CA LEU A 889 -21.24 -2.12 24.59
C LEU A 889 -22.00 -3.33 24.03
N ASP A 890 -23.09 -3.15 23.27
CA ASP A 890 -23.79 -4.27 22.60
C ASP A 890 -22.88 -5.04 21.63
N LYS A 891 -21.95 -4.35 20.95
CA LYS A 891 -20.99 -4.97 20.03
C LYS A 891 -19.82 -5.61 20.76
N VAL A 892 -19.46 -5.11 21.93
CA VAL A 892 -18.41 -5.70 22.78
C VAL A 892 -18.94 -6.99 23.42
N GLN A 893 -20.19 -7.00 23.91
CA GLN A 893 -20.87 -8.21 24.37
C GLN A 893 -20.96 -9.28 23.29
N LYS A 894 -21.39 -8.92 22.06
CA LYS A 894 -21.43 -9.84 20.91
C LYS A 894 -20.08 -10.44 20.53
N ARG A 895 -18.98 -9.90 21.06
CA ARG A 895 -17.60 -10.42 20.86
C ARG A 895 -17.12 -11.30 22.02
N GLY A 896 -18.02 -11.71 22.91
CA GLY A 896 -17.73 -12.66 24.00
C GLY A 896 -17.27 -12.01 25.31
N TRP A 897 -17.41 -10.69 25.45
CA TRP A 897 -17.09 -10.00 26.71
C TRP A 897 -18.33 -9.94 27.61
N ALA A 898 -18.25 -10.51 28.80
CA ALA A 898 -19.30 -10.42 29.81
C ALA A 898 -19.28 -9.02 30.47
N LEU A 899 -19.98 -8.07 29.87
CA LEU A 899 -20.13 -6.69 30.35
C LEU A 899 -21.61 -6.38 30.51
N ALA A 900 -22.01 -5.58 31.50
CA ALA A 900 -23.37 -5.06 31.59
C ALA A 900 -23.58 -3.96 30.54
N ASN A 901 -24.49 -4.17 29.59
CA ASN A 901 -24.76 -3.21 28.53
C ASN A 901 -25.74 -2.14 28.99
N ARG A 902 -25.20 -0.99 29.40
CA ARG A 902 -25.98 0.18 29.80
C ARG A 902 -25.38 1.41 29.14
N CYS A 903 -26.20 2.18 28.45
CA CYS A 903 -25.81 3.41 27.76
C CYS A 903 -25.12 4.37 28.72
N PHE A 904 -23.87 4.73 28.41
CA PHE A 904 -23.07 5.62 29.25
C PHE A 904 -23.73 6.99 29.50
N LEU A 905 -24.60 7.46 28.60
CA LEU A 905 -25.20 8.79 28.68
C LEU A 905 -26.48 8.85 29.50
N CYS A 906 -27.43 7.94 29.24
CA CYS A 906 -28.72 7.93 29.92
C CYS A 906 -28.71 7.01 31.15
N LEU A 907 -27.79 6.05 31.20
CA LEU A 907 -27.71 5.02 32.24
C LEU A 907 -29.03 4.26 32.44
N GLU A 908 -29.91 4.22 31.44
CA GLU A 908 -31.26 3.62 31.57
C GLU A 908 -31.45 2.50 30.55
N ASN A 909 -31.05 2.74 29.30
CA ASN A 909 -31.26 1.84 28.18
C ASN A 909 -29.96 1.18 27.75
N GLU A 910 -30.05 0.12 26.95
CA GLU A 910 -28.89 -0.53 26.34
C GLU A 910 -28.08 0.44 25.43
N GLU A 911 -26.76 0.34 25.50
CA GLU A 911 -25.87 1.08 24.62
C GLU A 911 -25.82 0.43 23.24
N THR A 912 -26.65 0.94 22.33
CA THR A 912 -26.54 0.69 20.90
C THR A 912 -26.11 1.95 20.18
N ILE A 913 -25.57 1.82 18.96
CA ILE A 913 -25.13 3.01 18.21
C ILE A 913 -26.31 3.91 17.82
N ASP A 914 -27.47 3.33 17.55
CA ASP A 914 -28.70 4.06 17.23
C ASP A 914 -29.25 4.75 18.48
N HIS A 915 -29.23 4.08 19.64
CA HIS A 915 -29.58 4.71 20.90
C HIS A 915 -28.62 5.86 21.25
N LEU A 916 -27.31 5.63 21.19
CA LEU A 916 -26.29 6.61 21.53
C LEU A 916 -26.40 7.88 20.66
N LEU A 917 -26.63 7.74 19.36
CA LEU A 917 -26.57 8.85 18.40
C LEU A 917 -27.92 9.50 18.07
N LEU A 918 -29.04 8.81 18.30
CA LEU A 918 -30.38 9.30 17.96
C LEU A 918 -31.32 9.31 19.15
N HIS A 919 -31.46 8.18 19.86
CA HIS A 919 -32.62 7.97 20.74
C HIS A 919 -32.39 8.23 22.23
N CYS A 920 -31.14 8.34 22.65
CA CYS A 920 -30.77 8.67 24.02
C CYS A 920 -31.39 10.00 24.42
N SER A 921 -32.00 10.05 25.61
CA SER A 921 -32.66 11.26 26.13
C SER A 921 -31.73 12.46 26.14
N ARG A 922 -30.44 12.26 26.42
CA ARG A 922 -29.40 13.30 26.36
C ARG A 922 -29.04 13.72 24.93
N THR A 923 -29.08 12.78 23.99
CA THR A 923 -28.79 13.02 22.57
C THR A 923 -29.92 13.76 21.87
N LYS A 924 -31.19 13.42 22.18
CA LYS A 924 -32.37 14.07 21.61
C LYS A 924 -32.38 15.57 21.88
N VAL A 925 -32.01 15.99 23.09
CA VAL A 925 -31.89 17.42 23.45
C VAL A 925 -30.93 18.19 22.53
N LEU A 926 -29.84 17.55 22.08
CA LEU A 926 -28.89 18.18 21.15
C LEU A 926 -29.47 18.29 19.74
N TRP A 927 -30.21 17.28 19.29
CA TRP A 927 -30.92 17.32 18.02
C TRP A 927 -32.01 18.39 18.03
N ASP A 928 -32.81 18.47 19.09
CA ASP A 928 -33.88 19.46 19.24
C ASP A 928 -33.33 20.89 19.26
N LEU A 929 -32.22 21.13 19.96
CA LEU A 929 -31.52 22.41 19.95
C LEU A 929 -31.06 22.78 18.52
N LEU A 930 -30.47 21.83 17.80
CA LEU A 930 -30.00 22.07 16.43
C LEU A 930 -31.16 22.34 15.48
N PHE A 931 -32.22 21.54 15.56
CA PHE A 931 -33.42 21.72 14.76
C PHE A 931 -34.06 23.08 15.03
N THR A 932 -34.09 23.53 16.30
CA THR A 932 -34.58 24.85 16.70
C THR A 932 -33.74 25.99 16.12
N ILE A 933 -32.41 25.89 16.16
CA ILE A 933 -31.49 26.91 15.59
C ILE A 933 -31.75 27.14 14.09
N PHE A 934 -32.17 26.09 13.37
CA PHE A 934 -32.44 26.17 11.95
C PHE A 934 -33.94 26.29 11.60
N GLY A 935 -34.83 26.41 12.61
CA GLY A 935 -36.28 26.51 12.41
C GLY A 935 -36.88 25.28 11.72
N VAL A 936 -36.35 24.09 12.00
CA VAL A 936 -36.81 22.82 11.45
C VAL A 936 -37.49 22.02 12.57
N SER A 937 -38.60 21.35 12.28
CA SER A 937 -39.14 20.27 13.11
C SER A 937 -38.86 18.95 12.40
N TRP A 938 -38.29 17.98 13.11
CA TRP A 938 -37.83 16.72 12.51
C TRP A 938 -38.02 15.55 13.47
N VAL A 939 -38.51 14.43 12.94
CA VAL A 939 -38.64 13.16 13.68
C VAL A 939 -37.46 12.27 13.29
N LEU A 940 -36.67 11.84 14.27
CA LEU A 940 -35.50 10.98 14.04
C LEU A 940 -35.93 9.53 13.71
N PRO A 941 -35.51 8.97 12.55
CA PRO A 941 -35.71 7.56 12.21
C PRO A 941 -35.12 6.57 13.22
N CYS A 942 -35.50 5.30 13.12
CA CYS A 942 -35.09 4.27 14.08
C CYS A 942 -33.58 3.95 14.01
N SER A 943 -32.92 4.17 12.87
CA SER A 943 -31.50 3.87 12.68
C SER A 943 -30.71 5.04 12.08
N VAL A 944 -29.41 5.09 12.37
CA VAL A 944 -28.47 6.07 11.78
C VAL A 944 -28.48 6.00 10.26
N LYS A 945 -28.62 4.81 9.68
CA LYS A 945 -28.69 4.61 8.24
C LYS A 945 -29.91 5.26 7.61
N GLU A 946 -31.09 5.06 8.20
CA GLU A 946 -32.34 5.67 7.72
C GLU A 946 -32.33 7.18 7.91
N THR A 947 -31.81 7.67 9.03
CA THR A 947 -31.60 9.10 9.28
C THR A 947 -30.78 9.73 8.16
N LEU A 948 -29.64 9.15 7.79
CA LEU A 948 -28.80 9.66 6.70
C LEU A 948 -29.45 9.51 5.32
N LEU A 949 -30.21 8.44 5.06
CA LEU A 949 -30.90 8.25 3.77
C LEU A 949 -32.09 9.20 3.60
N SER A 950 -32.82 9.50 4.68
CA SER A 950 -33.99 10.39 4.68
C SER A 950 -33.65 11.82 4.22
N TRP A 951 -32.39 12.22 4.37
CA TRP A 951 -31.90 13.55 3.96
C TRP A 951 -31.44 13.63 2.50
N ASN A 952 -31.55 12.54 1.73
CA ASN A 952 -31.14 12.46 0.32
C ASN A 952 -32.31 12.66 -0.68
N GLY A 953 -33.51 13.02 -0.20
CA GLY A 953 -34.72 13.21 -1.02
C GLY A 953 -34.87 14.60 -1.65
N SER A 954 -35.60 14.68 -2.77
CA SER A 954 -35.94 15.94 -3.48
C SER A 954 -36.79 16.92 -2.66
N PHE A 955 -37.47 16.42 -1.62
CA PHE A 955 -38.30 17.20 -0.68
C PHE A 955 -37.46 18.07 0.30
N VAL A 956 -36.14 17.90 0.34
CA VAL A 956 -35.23 18.64 1.22
C VAL A 956 -34.75 19.92 0.52
N GLY A 957 -35.46 21.04 0.73
CA GLY A 957 -35.13 22.34 0.13
C GLY A 957 -33.70 22.85 0.42
N LYS A 958 -33.22 23.86 -0.33
CA LYS A 958 -31.82 24.37 -0.28
C LYS A 958 -31.33 24.76 1.14
N LYS A 959 -32.20 25.33 2.00
CA LYS A 959 -31.89 25.64 3.42
C LYS A 959 -31.69 24.35 4.26
N ARG A 960 -32.45 23.30 4.00
CA ARG A 960 -32.44 22.02 4.75
C ARG A 960 -31.21 21.15 4.40
N LYS A 961 -30.66 21.27 3.19
CA LYS A 961 -29.36 20.64 2.82
C LYS A 961 -28.17 21.18 3.64
N LYS A 962 -28.19 22.44 4.08
CA LYS A 962 -27.15 23.02 4.96
C LYS A 962 -27.20 22.43 6.38
N VAL A 963 -28.39 22.14 6.90
CA VAL A 963 -28.61 21.48 8.20
C VAL A 963 -28.10 20.03 8.16
N CYS A 964 -28.28 19.31 7.06
CA CYS A 964 -27.76 17.95 6.86
C CYS A 964 -26.23 17.86 6.94
N MET A 965 -25.50 18.85 6.39
CA MET A 965 -24.04 18.95 6.55
C MET A 965 -23.62 19.22 8.00
N LEU A 966 -24.45 19.89 8.81
CA LEU A 966 -24.24 20.14 10.24
C LEU A 966 -24.77 19.02 11.17
N GLY A 967 -25.69 18.16 10.73
CA GLY A 967 -26.09 16.96 11.49
C GLY A 967 -24.92 15.98 11.65
N LEU A 968 -24.03 15.92 10.66
CA LEU A 968 -22.73 15.24 10.75
C LEU A 968 -21.78 15.92 11.77
N PHE A 969 -21.99 17.20 12.10
CA PHE A 969 -21.34 17.91 13.20
C PHE A 969 -21.96 17.64 14.58
N VAL A 970 -23.22 17.19 14.68
CA VAL A 970 -23.77 16.68 15.95
C VAL A 970 -23.19 15.29 16.27
N LEU A 971 -22.94 14.49 15.23
CA LEU A 971 -22.11 13.29 15.33
C LEU A 971 -20.66 13.62 15.76
N LEU A 972 -20.13 14.81 15.44
CA LEU A 972 -18.87 15.33 15.99
C LEU A 972 -18.98 15.72 17.47
N ALA A 973 -20.12 16.26 17.91
CA ALA A 973 -20.37 16.66 19.28
C ALA A 973 -20.42 15.48 20.27
N PHE A 974 -20.69 14.25 19.82
CA PHE A 974 -20.59 13.05 20.66
C PHE A 974 -19.17 12.63 21.01
N SER A 975 -18.16 13.12 20.27
CA SER A 975 -16.75 13.06 20.70
C SER A 975 -16.34 14.23 21.61
N CYS A 976 -17.26 15.19 21.85
CA CYS A 976 -16.99 16.49 22.48
C CYS A 976 -18.20 17.01 23.30
N TRP A 977 -18.63 16.33 24.37
CA TRP A 977 -19.40 17.05 25.41
C TRP A 977 -18.47 18.11 26.03
N ARG A 978 -18.90 19.38 26.08
CA ARG A 978 -18.14 20.47 26.73
C ARG A 978 -18.24 20.36 28.25
N VAL A 979 -17.44 19.46 28.80
CA VAL A 979 -17.07 19.45 30.22
C VAL A 979 -15.83 20.33 30.35
N TYR A 980 -15.77 21.17 31.38
CA TYR A 980 -14.51 21.85 31.68
C TYR A 980 -13.56 20.82 32.28
N ARG A 981 -12.42 20.62 31.61
CA ARG A 981 -11.37 19.69 32.04
C ARG A 981 -10.20 20.52 32.57
N LEU A 982 -9.82 20.25 33.81
CA LEU A 982 -8.65 20.82 34.49
C LEU A 982 -7.67 19.69 34.79
N ASP A 983 -6.59 19.60 34.01
CA ASP A 983 -5.50 18.65 34.22
C ASP A 983 -4.13 19.34 34.21
N GLY A 984 -3.05 18.57 34.37
CA GLY A 984 -1.69 19.10 34.49
C GLY A 984 -1.22 19.87 33.24
N ARG A 985 -1.92 19.70 32.10
CA ARG A 985 -1.64 20.37 30.82
C ARG A 985 -2.45 21.65 30.64
N THR A 986 -3.34 21.97 31.59
CA THR A 986 -4.15 23.19 31.55
C THR A 986 -3.36 24.37 32.12
N GLU A 987 -3.01 25.32 31.25
CA GLU A 987 -2.27 26.55 31.62
C GLU A 987 -2.97 27.35 32.73
N GLY A 988 -2.20 28.03 33.58
CA GLY A 988 -2.73 28.73 34.76
C GLY A 988 -3.80 29.80 34.46
N SER A 989 -3.66 30.52 33.35
CA SER A 989 -4.63 31.56 32.92
C SER A 989 -5.93 30.97 32.39
N GLU A 990 -5.85 29.86 31.65
CA GLU A 990 -7.01 29.13 31.13
C GLU A 990 -7.74 28.39 32.27
N ARG A 991 -6.97 27.85 33.22
CA ARG A 991 -7.46 27.27 34.47
C ARG A 991 -8.28 28.26 35.27
N GLN A 992 -7.80 29.49 35.46
CA GLN A 992 -8.53 30.54 36.18
C GLN A 992 -9.82 30.95 35.46
N LYS A 993 -9.80 31.12 34.13
CA LYS A 993 -11.00 31.40 33.32
C LYS A 993 -12.04 30.28 33.40
N LEU A 994 -11.61 29.02 33.45
CA LEU A 994 -12.50 27.86 33.60
C LEU A 994 -13.10 27.80 35.02
N VAL A 995 -12.32 28.16 36.04
CA VAL A 995 -12.76 28.26 37.44
C VAL A 995 -13.78 29.39 37.61
N GLU A 996 -13.52 30.58 37.07
CA GLU A 996 -14.43 31.74 37.10
C GLU A 996 -15.73 31.45 36.36
N ARG A 997 -15.66 30.86 35.17
CA ARG A 997 -16.85 30.45 34.40
C ARG A 997 -17.65 29.36 35.08
N PHE A 998 -17.00 28.47 35.84
CA PHE A 998 -17.69 27.44 36.61
C PHE A 998 -18.33 28.01 37.88
N ASN A 999 -17.69 29.00 38.51
CA ASN A 999 -18.23 29.63 39.71
C ASN A 999 -19.28 30.70 39.41
N ASP A 1000 -19.34 31.24 38.19
CA ASP A 1000 -20.32 32.24 37.77
C ASP A 1000 -21.77 31.74 37.97
N PRO A 1001 -22.55 32.35 38.89
CA PRO A 1001 -23.92 31.95 39.16
C PRO A 1001 -24.90 32.23 38.01
N LEU A 1002 -24.54 33.09 37.04
CA LEU A 1002 -25.34 33.38 35.85
C LEU A 1002 -25.09 32.37 34.72
N ASN A 1003 -24.01 31.59 34.78
CA ASN A 1003 -23.68 30.59 33.78
C ASN A 1003 -24.50 29.31 33.97
N LYS A 1004 -25.65 29.23 33.29
CA LYS A 1004 -26.56 28.06 33.31
C LYS A 1004 -26.12 26.91 32.39
N ARG A 1005 -25.09 27.10 31.54
CA ARG A 1005 -24.71 26.18 30.45
C ARG A 1005 -23.81 25.03 30.86
N VAL A 1006 -23.02 25.16 31.93
CA VAL A 1006 -22.05 24.14 32.36
C VAL A 1006 -22.25 23.86 33.85
N LYS A 1007 -22.61 22.62 34.18
CA LYS A 1007 -22.90 22.20 35.56
C LYS A 1007 -21.97 21.10 36.08
N CYS A 1008 -20.95 20.72 35.30
CA CYS A 1008 -19.99 19.67 35.65
C CYS A 1008 -18.57 20.08 35.24
N THR A 1009 -17.61 19.92 36.15
CA THR A 1009 -16.16 20.13 35.90
C THR A 1009 -15.39 18.86 36.28
N LEU A 1010 -14.44 18.47 35.42
CA LEU A 1010 -13.51 17.36 35.66
C LEU A 1010 -12.15 17.92 36.07
N ILE A 1011 -11.65 17.50 37.23
CA ILE A 1011 -10.33 17.91 37.71
C ILE A 1011 -9.45 16.69 38.01
N SER A 1012 -8.20 16.72 37.57
CA SER A 1012 -7.19 15.78 38.06
C SER A 1012 -6.75 16.17 39.46
N THR A 1013 -6.75 15.23 40.40
CA THR A 1013 -6.44 15.46 41.83
C THR A 1013 -5.06 16.12 42.04
N ARG A 1014 -4.10 15.90 41.12
CA ARG A 1014 -2.77 16.53 41.14
C ARG A 1014 -2.66 17.85 40.35
N ALA A 1015 -3.59 18.11 39.42
CA ALA A 1015 -3.56 19.30 38.57
C ALA A 1015 -4.03 20.58 39.28
N GLY A 1016 -4.75 20.43 40.38
CA GLY A 1016 -5.05 21.55 41.27
C GLY A 1016 -3.91 21.78 42.25
N SER A 1017 -2.98 22.68 41.98
CA SER A 1017 -2.06 23.16 43.01
C SER A 1017 -2.84 23.93 44.12
N LEU A 1018 -2.17 24.24 45.24
CA LEU A 1018 -2.71 25.07 46.33
C LEU A 1018 -3.26 26.39 45.76
N GLY A 1019 -4.55 26.69 46.00
CA GLY A 1019 -5.14 28.01 45.70
C GLY A 1019 -6.40 28.04 44.82
N ILE A 1020 -6.77 26.96 44.13
CA ILE A 1020 -7.98 26.95 43.27
C ILE A 1020 -9.25 26.81 44.12
N ASN A 1021 -10.26 27.66 43.89
CA ASN A 1021 -11.52 27.64 44.63
C ASN A 1021 -12.69 27.37 43.67
N LEU A 1022 -13.42 26.27 43.88
CA LEU A 1022 -14.57 25.83 43.07
C LEU A 1022 -15.84 25.82 43.94
N HIS A 1023 -16.10 26.95 44.60
CA HIS A 1023 -17.13 27.09 45.63
C HIS A 1023 -18.56 26.95 45.10
N SER A 1024 -18.79 27.07 43.79
CA SER A 1024 -20.12 26.81 43.24
C SER A 1024 -20.49 25.32 43.29
N ALA A 1025 -19.51 24.42 43.39
CA ALA A 1025 -19.75 23.00 43.61
C ALA A 1025 -20.22 22.71 45.04
N ASN A 1026 -21.36 22.03 45.17
CA ASN A 1026 -21.88 21.55 46.46
C ASN A 1026 -21.84 20.02 46.58
N ARG A 1027 -21.25 19.34 45.59
CA ARG A 1027 -21.09 17.90 45.50
C ARG A 1027 -19.72 17.59 44.91
N VAL A 1028 -18.90 16.85 45.65
CA VAL A 1028 -17.58 16.38 45.22
C VAL A 1028 -17.63 14.87 45.13
N ILE A 1029 -17.29 14.30 43.97
CA ILE A 1029 -17.24 12.86 43.78
C ILE A 1029 -15.80 12.45 43.48
N ILE A 1030 -15.22 11.64 44.36
CA ILE A 1030 -13.90 11.02 44.22
C ILE A 1030 -14.12 9.64 43.64
N VAL A 1031 -13.75 9.48 42.36
CA VAL A 1031 -13.96 8.23 41.61
C VAL A 1031 -12.71 7.34 41.68
N ASP A 1032 -11.52 7.94 41.73
CA ASP A 1032 -10.24 7.25 41.86
C ASP A 1032 -9.42 7.96 42.94
N GLY A 1033 -9.13 7.26 44.04
CA GLY A 1033 -8.49 7.83 45.22
C GLY A 1033 -6.96 7.81 45.11
N SER A 1034 -6.28 8.88 45.54
CA SER A 1034 -4.83 8.94 45.43
C SER A 1034 -4.11 8.20 46.56
N TRP A 1035 -3.04 7.45 46.30
CA TRP A 1035 -2.20 6.86 47.36
C TRP A 1035 -1.69 7.83 48.44
N ASN A 1036 -1.65 9.13 48.13
CA ASN A 1036 -1.42 10.19 49.11
C ASN A 1036 -2.77 10.87 49.46
N PRO A 1037 -3.28 10.69 50.70
CA PRO A 1037 -4.58 11.21 51.13
C PRO A 1037 -4.74 12.72 50.95
N THR A 1038 -3.65 13.49 51.08
CA THR A 1038 -3.68 14.96 51.02
C THR A 1038 -4.23 15.50 49.70
N TYR A 1039 -4.06 14.79 48.57
CA TYR A 1039 -4.59 15.22 47.27
C TYR A 1039 -6.11 15.12 47.18
N ASP A 1040 -6.69 14.11 47.83
CA ASP A 1040 -8.14 13.88 47.88
C ASP A 1040 -8.78 14.91 48.82
N LEU A 1041 -8.17 15.15 49.99
CA LEU A 1041 -8.60 16.22 50.91
C LEU A 1041 -8.53 17.59 50.27
N GLN A 1042 -7.45 17.91 49.56
CA GLN A 1042 -7.35 19.16 48.81
C GLN A 1042 -8.47 19.27 47.78
N ALA A 1043 -8.85 18.19 47.08
CA ALA A 1043 -9.96 18.24 46.14
C ALA A 1043 -11.31 18.55 46.80
N ILE A 1044 -11.57 18.02 48.00
CA ILE A 1044 -12.75 18.34 48.80
C ILE A 1044 -12.72 19.81 49.26
N TYR A 1045 -11.58 20.27 49.79
CA TYR A 1045 -11.39 21.63 50.28
C TYR A 1045 -11.38 22.71 49.20
N ARG A 1046 -11.34 22.35 47.90
CA ARG A 1046 -11.57 23.30 46.81
C ARG A 1046 -13.04 23.70 46.68
N ALA A 1047 -13.97 22.80 47.01
CA ALA A 1047 -15.41 23.07 47.04
C ALA A 1047 -15.87 23.57 48.43
N TRP A 1048 -15.25 23.06 49.50
CA TRP A 1048 -15.52 23.46 50.88
C TRP A 1048 -14.47 24.47 51.38
N ARG A 1049 -14.83 25.76 51.36
CA ARG A 1049 -13.99 26.90 51.78
C ARG A 1049 -14.74 27.81 52.76
N TYR A 1050 -14.01 28.63 53.52
CA TYR A 1050 -14.57 29.68 54.37
C TYR A 1050 -15.49 30.60 53.55
N GLY A 1051 -16.75 30.76 53.98
CA GLY A 1051 -17.79 31.51 53.28
C GLY A 1051 -18.76 30.68 52.44
N GLN A 1052 -18.61 29.35 52.39
CA GLN A 1052 -19.54 28.46 51.68
C GLN A 1052 -20.90 28.41 52.39
N THR A 1053 -21.97 28.82 51.69
CA THR A 1053 -23.35 28.85 52.21
C THR A 1053 -24.13 27.57 51.92
N LYS A 1054 -23.63 26.70 51.02
CA LYS A 1054 -24.26 25.43 50.65
C LYS A 1054 -23.56 24.25 51.33
N PRO A 1055 -24.29 23.26 51.89
CA PRO A 1055 -23.66 22.06 52.40
C PRO A 1055 -22.96 21.30 51.26
N VAL A 1056 -21.64 21.10 51.41
CA VAL A 1056 -20.79 20.37 50.46
C VAL A 1056 -20.72 18.92 50.90
N PHE A 1057 -21.13 18.01 50.02
CA PHE A 1057 -21.08 16.57 50.29
C PHE A 1057 -20.00 15.95 49.43
N ALA A 1058 -19.07 15.26 50.08
CA ALA A 1058 -18.02 14.49 49.41
C ALA A 1058 -18.41 13.00 49.40
N TYR A 1059 -18.42 12.41 48.20
CA TYR A 1059 -18.70 11.00 47.99
C TYR A 1059 -17.42 10.36 47.46
N ARG A 1060 -16.93 9.33 48.16
CA ARG A 1060 -15.83 8.49 47.66
C ARG A 1060 -16.44 7.19 47.16
N LEU A 1061 -16.30 6.93 45.87
CA LEU A 1061 -16.80 5.70 45.27
C LEU A 1061 -15.73 4.63 45.41
N MET A 1062 -16.07 3.53 46.07
CA MET A 1062 -15.18 2.39 46.29
C MET A 1062 -15.96 1.11 46.01
N ALA A 1063 -15.31 0.17 45.33
CA ALA A 1063 -15.84 -1.17 45.15
C ALA A 1063 -15.12 -2.11 46.12
N HIS A 1064 -15.88 -3.02 46.75
CA HIS A 1064 -15.31 -3.98 47.69
C HIS A 1064 -14.41 -4.99 46.96
N GLY A 1065 -13.29 -5.36 47.55
CA GLY A 1065 -12.30 -6.30 46.98
C GLY A 1065 -11.39 -5.70 45.90
N THR A 1066 -11.54 -4.41 45.56
CA THR A 1066 -10.76 -3.77 44.50
C THR A 1066 -9.56 -2.99 45.03
N MET A 1067 -8.69 -2.57 44.13
CA MET A 1067 -7.47 -1.84 44.46
C MET A 1067 -7.77 -0.51 45.17
N GLU A 1068 -8.88 0.13 44.82
CA GLU A 1068 -9.37 1.39 45.37
C GLU A 1068 -9.70 1.25 46.87
N GLU A 1069 -10.24 0.10 47.32
CA GLU A 1069 -10.45 -0.18 48.75
C GLU A 1069 -9.10 -0.30 49.49
N LYS A 1070 -8.11 -0.98 48.90
CA LYS A 1070 -6.76 -1.09 49.47
C LYS A 1070 -6.05 0.27 49.55
N ILE A 1071 -6.23 1.12 48.54
CA ILE A 1071 -5.73 2.50 48.52
C ILE A 1071 -6.39 3.32 49.62
N TYR A 1072 -7.70 3.22 49.78
CA TYR A 1072 -8.44 3.92 50.82
C TYR A 1072 -8.00 3.51 52.23
N LYS A 1073 -7.92 2.21 52.52
CA LYS A 1073 -7.42 1.70 53.82
C LYS A 1073 -6.01 2.23 54.12
N ARG A 1074 -5.12 2.29 53.11
CA ARG A 1074 -3.78 2.87 53.23
C ARG A 1074 -3.80 4.39 53.43
N GLN A 1075 -4.70 5.13 52.79
CA GLN A 1075 -4.88 6.57 53.00
C GLN A 1075 -5.30 6.86 54.44
N VAL A 1076 -6.31 6.15 54.96
CA VAL A 1076 -6.78 6.29 56.35
C VAL A 1076 -5.65 6.00 57.34
N THR A 1077 -4.87 4.93 57.09
CA THR A 1077 -3.70 4.58 57.92
C THR A 1077 -2.62 5.68 57.87
N LYS A 1078 -2.36 6.25 56.70
CA LYS A 1078 -1.40 7.36 56.51
C LYS A 1078 -1.87 8.67 57.14
N GLU A 1079 -3.16 9.01 57.06
CA GLU A 1079 -3.72 10.18 57.73
C GLU A 1079 -3.66 10.01 59.25
N GLY A 1080 -3.96 8.82 59.77
CA GLY A 1080 -3.80 8.50 61.19
C GLY A 1080 -2.36 8.56 61.68
N LEU A 1081 -1.39 8.04 60.90
CA LEU A 1081 0.04 8.17 61.18
C LEU A 1081 0.50 9.63 61.08
N ALA A 1082 0.07 10.39 60.07
CA ALA A 1082 0.45 11.79 59.90
C ALA A 1082 -0.09 12.67 61.04
N ALA A 1083 -1.32 12.44 61.49
CA ALA A 1083 -1.88 13.08 62.68
C ALA A 1083 -1.06 12.74 63.94
N ARG A 1084 -0.54 11.50 64.05
CA ARG A 1084 0.35 11.06 65.14
C ARG A 1084 1.79 11.58 65.06
N VAL A 1085 2.27 12.02 63.89
CA VAL A 1085 3.66 12.49 63.65
C VAL A 1085 3.80 14.00 63.82
N VAL A 1086 2.71 14.76 63.64
CA VAL A 1086 2.69 16.22 63.85
C VAL A 1086 2.81 16.58 65.34
N ASP A 1087 2.37 15.70 66.24
CA ASP A 1087 2.79 15.72 67.64
C ASP A 1087 4.12 14.95 67.77
N ARG A 1088 5.17 15.63 68.26
CA ARG A 1088 6.52 15.06 68.45
C ARG A 1088 6.50 13.93 69.49
N GLN A 1089 6.20 12.70 69.09
CA GLN A 1089 6.63 11.51 69.82
C GLN A 1089 7.15 10.45 68.86
N GLN A 1090 8.38 9.96 69.13
CA GLN A 1090 9.10 8.96 68.35
C GLN A 1090 8.28 7.66 68.22
N VAL A 1091 8.23 7.09 67.02
CA VAL A 1091 7.62 5.77 66.79
C VAL A 1091 8.72 4.72 66.68
N HIS A 1092 8.73 3.76 67.60
CA HIS A 1092 9.41 2.48 67.41
C HIS A 1092 8.70 1.71 66.27
N ARG A 1093 9.47 1.17 65.32
CA ARG A 1093 8.97 0.44 64.14
C ARG A 1093 7.91 -0.61 64.52
N THR A 1094 6.69 -0.47 63.98
CA THR A 1094 5.56 -1.38 64.24
C THR A 1094 4.99 -2.02 62.98
N ILE A 1095 5.83 -2.39 62.01
CA ILE A 1095 5.40 -3.34 60.97
C ILE A 1095 6.54 -4.34 60.77
N SER A 1096 6.29 -5.59 61.13
CA SER A 1096 7.26 -6.67 60.91
C SER A 1096 7.28 -7.09 59.44
N LYS A 1097 8.36 -7.77 59.03
CA LYS A 1097 8.54 -8.23 57.65
C LYS A 1097 7.46 -9.25 57.25
N GLU A 1098 6.95 -10.01 58.22
CA GLU A 1098 5.82 -10.94 58.06
C GLU A 1098 4.50 -10.23 57.72
N GLU A 1099 4.18 -9.10 58.36
CA GLU A 1099 2.95 -8.32 58.06
C GLU A 1099 3.01 -7.66 56.67
N MET A 1100 4.23 -7.36 56.20
CA MET A 1100 4.45 -6.83 54.86
C MET A 1100 4.30 -7.91 53.76
N LEU A 1101 4.46 -9.19 54.13
CA LEU A 1101 4.27 -10.34 53.25
C LEU A 1101 2.78 -10.72 53.13
N HIS A 1102 1.99 -10.58 54.19
CA HIS A 1102 0.53 -10.78 54.16
C HIS A 1102 -0.22 -9.80 53.22
N LEU A 1103 0.40 -8.69 52.81
CA LEU A 1103 -0.14 -7.73 51.85
C LEU A 1103 -0.16 -8.23 50.39
N PHE A 1104 0.59 -9.29 50.09
CA PHE A 1104 0.69 -9.90 48.76
C PHE A 1104 -0.02 -11.25 48.64
N ASP A 1105 -0.60 -11.75 49.73
CA ASP A 1105 -1.51 -12.90 49.67
C ASP A 1105 -2.89 -12.47 49.19
N PHE A 1106 -3.35 -13.10 48.12
CA PHE A 1106 -4.76 -13.12 47.75
C PHE A 1106 -5.34 -14.38 48.38
N GLY A 1107 -5.96 -14.21 49.55
CA GLY A 1107 -6.82 -15.25 50.10
C GLY A 1107 -8.09 -15.34 49.25
N ASP A 1108 -8.41 -16.55 48.80
CA ASP A 1108 -9.73 -16.89 48.26
C ASP A 1108 -10.80 -16.63 49.33
N ASP A 1109 -11.95 -16.10 48.92
CA ASP A 1109 -13.06 -15.74 49.79
C ASP A 1109 -13.49 -16.94 50.69
N GLU A 1110 -13.59 -16.72 52.01
CA GLU A 1110 -14.76 -17.17 52.79
C GLU A 1110 -14.78 -16.59 54.23
N ASN A 1111 -15.98 -16.13 54.59
CA ASN A 1111 -16.65 -16.11 55.90
C ASN A 1111 -16.98 -14.72 56.51
N PRO A 1112 -18.29 -14.35 56.61
CA PRO A 1112 -18.76 -13.26 57.47
C PRO A 1112 -18.68 -13.71 58.95
N ASP A 1113 -18.68 -12.76 59.88
CA ASP A 1113 -18.74 -12.97 61.34
C ASP A 1113 -17.44 -13.30 62.08
N ILE A 1114 -16.51 -12.33 62.21
CA ILE A 1114 -15.65 -12.25 63.43
C ILE A 1114 -15.41 -10.78 63.80
N LEU A 1115 -16.09 -10.32 64.86
CA LEU A 1115 -15.75 -9.12 65.64
C LEU A 1115 -14.64 -9.46 66.65
N PRO A 1116 -13.70 -8.53 66.95
CA PRO A 1116 -13.38 -8.34 68.36
C PRO A 1116 -13.15 -6.88 68.79
N GLU A 1117 -13.96 -6.51 69.79
CA GLU A 1117 -13.70 -5.84 71.07
C GLU A 1117 -12.61 -4.77 71.28
N ARG A 1118 -13.03 -3.77 72.07
CA ARG A 1118 -12.28 -2.63 72.60
C ARG A 1118 -11.28 -3.03 73.70
N GLY A 1119 -10.19 -2.24 73.78
CA GLY A 1119 -9.64 -1.75 75.05
C GLY A 1119 -8.25 -2.27 75.41
N LYS A 1120 -7.27 -1.38 75.56
CA LYS A 1120 -6.93 -0.71 76.84
C LYS A 1120 -5.75 0.24 76.66
N GLU A 1121 -5.84 1.33 77.41
CA GLU A 1121 -4.86 2.38 77.65
C GLU A 1121 -3.70 1.89 78.53
N GLU A 1122 -2.56 2.60 78.46
CA GLU A 1122 -1.73 3.14 79.57
C GLU A 1122 -0.42 3.65 78.93
N GLU A 1123 -0.26 4.96 78.70
CA GLU A 1123 0.18 6.03 79.62
C GLU A 1123 1.64 5.93 80.07
N HIS A 1124 2.49 6.87 79.59
CA HIS A 1124 3.12 7.85 80.49
C HIS A 1124 3.79 9.01 79.72
N THR A 1125 3.21 10.22 79.90
CA THR A 1125 3.81 11.53 80.30
C THR A 1125 5.13 12.00 79.65
N THR A 1126 5.35 13.25 79.21
CA THR A 1126 4.94 14.56 79.77
C THR A 1126 5.25 15.73 78.80
N ASN A 1127 4.65 16.90 79.09
CA ASN A 1127 4.84 18.29 78.57
C ASN A 1127 3.93 18.75 77.42
N GLN A 1128 2.72 19.24 77.73
CA GLN A 1128 2.37 20.66 78.05
C GLN A 1128 2.57 21.65 76.89
N ASN A 1129 1.49 21.97 76.15
CA ASN A 1129 0.83 23.29 76.25
C ASN A 1129 -0.29 23.51 75.19
N MET A 1130 -1.44 23.95 75.71
CA MET A 1130 -2.41 24.91 75.14
C MET A 1130 -3.13 24.59 73.81
N THR A 1131 -4.40 24.20 73.92
CA THR A 1131 -5.55 25.04 73.50
C THR A 1131 -6.84 24.50 74.11
N GLY A 1132 -7.58 25.39 74.77
CA GLY A 1132 -8.87 25.11 75.37
C GLY A 1132 -10.05 25.24 74.39
N GLN A 1133 -11.19 24.75 74.88
CA GLN A 1133 -12.52 25.32 74.69
C GLN A 1133 -12.94 25.68 73.26
N VAL A 1134 -13.59 24.76 72.55
CA VAL A 1134 -14.98 24.90 72.05
C VAL A 1134 -15.54 23.49 71.81
N GLY A 1135 -15.92 22.81 72.89
CA GLY A 1135 -16.86 21.70 72.85
C GLY A 1135 -18.13 22.16 73.54
N ASN A 1136 -19.14 22.55 72.76
CA ASN A 1136 -20.58 22.52 73.10
C ASN A 1136 -21.40 23.28 72.05
N SER A 1137 -21.54 22.70 70.86
CA SER A 1137 -22.73 22.86 70.00
C SER A 1137 -22.60 21.88 68.84
N LEU A 1138 -23.64 21.09 68.57
CA LEU A 1138 -23.83 20.09 67.49
C LEU A 1138 -23.86 18.61 67.89
N LYS A 1139 -23.87 18.27 69.20
CA LYS A 1139 -24.29 16.92 69.64
C LYS A 1139 -25.82 16.68 69.58
N ASP A 1140 -26.62 17.69 69.33
CA ASP A 1140 -28.08 17.55 69.20
C ASP A 1140 -28.53 17.77 67.76
N LYS A 1141 -28.61 16.68 66.98
CA LYS A 1141 -29.57 16.44 65.86
C LYS A 1141 -29.29 15.15 65.09
N LEU A 1142 -29.02 14.06 65.82
CA LEU A 1142 -29.08 12.69 65.29
C LEU A 1142 -30.34 12.00 65.82
N SER A 1143 -31.40 11.99 65.01
CA SER A 1143 -32.46 10.97 65.06
C SER A 1143 -33.32 11.00 63.79
N LEU A 1144 -33.68 9.80 63.28
CA LEU A 1144 -34.60 9.41 62.18
C LEU A 1144 -33.90 9.07 60.83
N SER A 1145 -34.15 7.94 60.15
CA SER A 1145 -34.92 6.70 60.37
C SER A 1145 -34.66 5.74 59.20
N HIS A 1146 -34.78 4.43 59.40
CA HIS A 1146 -34.67 3.38 58.37
C HIS A 1146 -35.64 3.55 57.19
N GLY A 1147 -35.14 3.33 55.97
CA GLY A 1147 -35.95 3.21 54.75
C GLY A 1147 -35.10 2.82 53.54
N SER A 1148 -35.49 1.75 52.84
CA SER A 1148 -34.84 1.22 51.64
C SER A 1148 -34.64 2.30 50.56
N CYS A 1149 -33.38 2.59 50.24
CA CYS A 1149 -33.02 3.46 49.12
C CYS A 1149 -32.51 2.60 47.98
N SER A 1150 -33.30 2.40 46.92
CA SER A 1150 -32.79 1.86 45.66
C SER A 1150 -31.70 2.79 45.12
N SER A 1151 -30.69 2.24 44.44
CA SER A 1151 -29.61 3.03 43.82
C SER A 1151 -30.14 4.16 42.92
N ASP A 1152 -31.34 3.96 42.33
CA ASP A 1152 -32.04 4.96 41.53
C ASP A 1152 -32.56 6.13 42.40
N LYS A 1153 -33.06 5.89 43.62
CA LYS A 1153 -33.42 6.97 44.56
C LYS A 1153 -32.20 7.71 45.10
N LEU A 1154 -31.03 7.06 45.21
CA LEU A 1154 -29.80 7.74 45.61
C LEU A 1154 -29.35 8.71 44.50
N MET A 1155 -29.36 8.27 43.25
CA MET A 1155 -29.04 9.11 42.08
C MET A 1155 -30.10 10.20 41.81
N GLU A 1156 -31.39 9.91 41.98
CA GLU A 1156 -32.45 10.93 41.94
C GLU A 1156 -32.31 11.93 43.11
N SER A 1157 -31.98 11.48 44.32
CA SER A 1157 -31.74 12.38 45.46
C SER A 1157 -30.48 13.25 45.28
N LEU A 1158 -29.45 12.71 44.62
CA LEU A 1158 -28.23 13.41 44.21
C LEU A 1158 -28.47 14.45 43.10
N LEU A 1159 -29.56 14.33 42.34
CA LEU A 1159 -29.88 15.25 41.24
C LEU A 1159 -31.09 16.18 41.43
N VAL A 1160 -32.08 15.89 42.30
CA VAL A 1160 -33.41 16.55 42.20
C VAL A 1160 -33.90 17.40 43.40
N ARG A 1161 -33.44 17.27 44.66
CA ARG A 1161 -34.02 18.06 45.79
C ARG A 1161 -33.45 19.48 46.02
N HIS A 1162 -34.18 20.48 45.53
CA HIS A 1162 -34.15 21.93 45.81
C HIS A 1162 -32.79 22.69 45.71
N TYR A 1163 -32.81 23.69 44.82
CA TYR A 1163 -31.77 24.64 44.38
C TYR A 1163 -30.81 24.16 43.27
N PRO A 1164 -30.50 25.01 42.26
CA PRO A 1164 -29.78 24.63 41.04
C PRO A 1164 -28.36 24.13 41.35
N ARG A 1165 -28.03 22.90 40.92
CA ARG A 1165 -26.86 22.10 41.35
C ARG A 1165 -25.68 22.15 40.36
N TYR A 1166 -24.45 22.27 40.87
CA TYR A 1166 -23.16 22.20 40.16
C TYR A 1166 -22.32 21.04 40.76
N ILE A 1167 -21.73 20.18 39.92
CA ILE A 1167 -21.05 18.92 40.32
C ILE A 1167 -19.55 19.00 39.97
N LEU A 1168 -18.68 18.59 40.90
CA LEU A 1168 -17.23 18.43 40.67
C LEU A 1168 -16.86 16.94 40.68
N LEU A 1169 -16.33 16.42 39.57
CA LEU A 1169 -15.82 15.06 39.45
C LEU A 1169 -14.28 15.08 39.46
N THR A 1170 -13.68 14.29 40.33
CA THR A 1170 -12.22 14.17 40.45
C THR A 1170 -11.75 12.82 39.92
N LEU A 1171 -10.79 12.84 38.97
CA LEU A 1171 -10.21 11.65 38.35
C LEU A 1171 -8.68 11.77 38.40
N THR A 1172 -7.98 10.85 39.07
CA THR A 1172 -6.51 10.78 39.00
C THR A 1172 -6.09 10.34 37.60
N PHE A 1173 -5.89 11.29 36.68
CA PHE A 1173 -5.01 11.02 35.55
C PHE A 1173 -3.59 11.11 36.07
N VAL A 1174 -2.98 9.96 36.36
CA VAL A 1174 -1.52 9.90 36.49
C VAL A 1174 -0.97 10.03 35.07
N ASP A 1175 -0.41 11.20 34.76
CA ASP A 1175 0.52 11.36 33.65
C ASP A 1175 1.66 10.35 33.86
N VAL A 1176 1.77 9.38 32.95
CA VAL A 1176 2.99 8.60 32.76
C VAL A 1176 3.29 8.67 31.27
N ASP A 1177 4.39 9.34 30.96
CA ASP A 1177 5.00 9.54 29.65
C ASP A 1177 4.90 8.33 28.70
#